data_AF-A0A4R4LJW5-F1
#
_entry.id   AF-A0A4R4LJW5-F1
#
_cell.length_a   1.000
_cell.length_b   1.000
_cell.length_c   1.000
_cell.angle_alpha   90.00
_cell.angle_beta   90.00
_cell.angle_gamma   90.00
#
_symmetry.space_group_name_H-M   'P 1'
#
loop_
_entity.id
_entity.type
_entity.pdbx_description
1 polymer ?
#
loop_
_entity_poly.entity_id
_entity_poly.type
_entity_poly.pdbx_seq_one_letter_code
_entity_poly.pdbx_strand_id
1 'polypeptide(L)'
;MHLTPRRAAWTAGITGCCTAAGLLAGPPPARAALAAEIPYTCATDVAVHRVTVRVAGGRTPARASAGEAIRPGRVSLDLAVPEALEREMLRDVPAAEAPATPATPAASGMRQDGTARLTGVANLSVVVSQGGQGAEETNWPVFHVRESGDGTGPLRLAGEGPVPGVVPPAPGGVTWTAARLAFALTTETGGTTTSSPAMVCTPERKVILGSVPVSPARSGSAGDTTPSGQSAAGSAERLPECIRVPDYRTDPAWDFNEDPRLLDVFDIPSLPDPKGAENWVENPADPSRRRGSPYCIRAAGFANVKKVGAATPVAALTLLRRAVYGMAPNRNTGNTANYFQQRGYFNTETMPSTASVLSFGFMPTTATATVRQVAPPGPGSTGLTTGNLRTDLALNAGRPGAKRDGVEIGDETWTKAFVQMGVGETSVNGVRLDLGAECGTSPTILSLNTFTGDYRTGRLNITDGSALTGHIEIPKFTNCGVGEDLSPLLTASISGPGNYVQIESGPWCNTNVSTEKCDETTEPMTWTVTPGGPVTITQAPLVLTGPAGSELRCESLVMKGKLREGHWNSRFVIGKFGDVRFNGCTQRTGTRTSPVELAAVGTPWAFSVNAANPDGTASVQISRVFFTADLPAGQGQGLCRVRFGARDANLPDEKPAEIQGDYDNASHGFPVQAGAQLKINGAGCATPPPGFEVGSLHALGGGAYVFDPAQKITQP
;
A
#
# COMPACT_ATOMS: atom_id res chain seq x y z
N MET A 1 81.16 -16.20 -48.01
CA MET A 1 81.22 -14.85 -48.61
C MET A 1 79.81 -14.27 -48.64
N HIS A 2 79.69 -12.99 -48.28
CA HIS A 2 78.64 -12.01 -48.61
C HIS A 2 77.12 -12.32 -48.52
N LEU A 3 76.49 -11.50 -47.66
CA LEU A 3 75.28 -10.67 -47.88
C LEU A 3 73.87 -11.30 -47.88
N THR A 4 73.19 -11.04 -46.76
CA THR A 4 71.77 -10.60 -46.68
C THR A 4 71.52 -9.38 -47.59
N PRO A 5 70.30 -9.18 -48.16
CA PRO A 5 69.16 -8.66 -47.36
C PRO A 5 67.72 -9.03 -47.80
N ARG A 6 66.77 -8.84 -46.85
CA ARG A 6 65.38 -8.30 -46.96
C ARG A 6 64.50 -8.72 -48.17
N ARG A 7 63.23 -9.11 -48.01
CA ARG A 7 62.16 -8.48 -47.18
C ARG A 7 60.89 -9.38 -47.12
N ALA A 8 60.22 -9.45 -45.96
CA ALA A 8 58.79 -9.77 -45.69
C ALA A 8 58.08 -10.98 -46.37
N ALA A 9 57.16 -11.73 -45.75
CA ALA A 9 56.77 -12.03 -44.34
C ALA A 9 55.83 -13.27 -44.45
N TRP A 10 56.17 -14.47 -43.97
CA TRP A 10 55.87 -15.00 -42.62
C TRP A 10 54.42 -14.72 -42.16
N THR A 11 53.57 -15.67 -41.72
CA THR A 11 53.63 -17.13 -41.48
C THR A 11 52.16 -17.61 -41.30
N ALA A 12 51.62 -18.80 -41.65
CA ALA A 12 52.09 -20.18 -41.83
C ALA A 12 52.51 -20.89 -40.51
N GLY A 13 51.90 -22.01 -40.07
CA GLY A 13 50.78 -22.81 -40.60
C GLY A 13 50.55 -24.08 -39.75
N ILE A 14 50.01 -25.16 -40.35
CA ILE A 14 50.04 -26.58 -39.89
C ILE A 14 49.06 -26.88 -38.71
N THR A 15 47.97 -27.64 -38.82
CA THR A 15 47.56 -28.81 -39.65
C THR A 15 48.24 -30.13 -39.26
N GLY A 16 47.57 -30.92 -38.40
CA GLY A 16 47.69 -32.39 -38.45
C GLY A 16 48.12 -33.11 -37.17
N CYS A 17 47.27 -33.14 -36.14
CA CYS A 17 47.23 -34.23 -35.16
C CYS A 17 45.86 -34.31 -34.46
N CYS A 18 45.56 -35.45 -33.84
CA CYS A 18 44.32 -35.78 -33.11
C CYS A 18 43.05 -36.06 -33.94
N THR A 19 42.98 -37.27 -34.48
CA THR A 19 41.73 -38.04 -34.58
C THR A 19 41.15 -38.34 -33.18
N ALA A 20 39.83 -38.60 -33.11
CA ALA A 20 39.04 -38.98 -31.92
C ALA A 20 38.39 -37.86 -31.06
N ALA A 21 37.47 -37.09 -31.66
CA ALA A 21 36.43 -36.33 -30.93
C ALA A 21 35.15 -36.13 -31.78
N GLY A 22 34.70 -37.19 -32.46
CA GLY A 22 33.52 -37.15 -33.34
C GLY A 22 32.26 -37.68 -32.68
N LEU A 23 31.57 -36.85 -31.86
CA LEU A 23 30.14 -36.88 -31.51
C LEU A 23 29.86 -35.82 -30.42
N LEU A 24 28.66 -35.23 -30.42
CA LEU A 24 28.18 -34.21 -29.45
C LEU A 24 28.70 -32.76 -29.60
N ALA A 25 28.92 -32.26 -30.82
CA ALA A 25 28.78 -30.83 -31.10
C ALA A 25 27.30 -30.48 -31.36
N GLY A 26 26.46 -30.55 -30.31
CA GLY A 26 25.09 -30.05 -30.40
C GLY A 26 25.11 -28.53 -30.58
N PRO A 27 24.28 -27.94 -31.47
CA PRO A 27 24.18 -26.49 -31.55
C PRO A 27 23.79 -25.94 -30.17
N PRO A 28 24.37 -24.80 -29.72
CA PRO A 28 24.00 -24.22 -28.44
C PRO A 28 22.48 -23.98 -28.43
N PRO A 29 21.76 -24.42 -27.38
CA PRO A 29 20.30 -24.38 -27.39
C PRO A 29 19.84 -22.93 -27.58
N ALA A 30 18.99 -22.71 -28.58
CA ALA A 30 18.58 -21.38 -29.02
C ALA A 30 18.00 -20.59 -27.85
N ARG A 31 18.74 -19.58 -27.39
CA ARG A 31 18.29 -18.69 -26.31
C ARG A 31 17.11 -17.87 -26.82
N ALA A 32 15.97 -17.97 -26.17
CA ALA A 32 14.84 -17.10 -26.48
C ALA A 32 15.15 -15.69 -25.97
N ALA A 33 14.79 -14.69 -26.78
CA ALA A 33 14.85 -13.29 -26.38
C ALA A 33 13.48 -12.87 -25.82
N LEU A 34 13.46 -12.00 -24.80
CA LEU A 34 12.26 -11.27 -24.44
C LEU A 34 12.05 -10.18 -25.50
N ALA A 35 11.09 -10.38 -26.39
CA ALA A 35 10.85 -9.49 -27.51
C ALA A 35 9.36 -9.44 -27.88
N ALA A 36 8.76 -8.26 -27.84
CA ALA A 36 7.39 -8.02 -28.27
C ALA A 36 7.16 -6.55 -28.64
N GLU A 37 6.16 -6.31 -29.48
CA GLU A 37 5.59 -4.99 -29.71
C GLU A 37 4.17 -4.96 -29.12
N ILE A 38 3.94 -4.00 -28.22
CA ILE A 38 2.78 -3.97 -27.33
C ILE A 38 2.05 -2.63 -27.58
N PRO A 39 0.84 -2.65 -28.15
CA PRO A 39 0.02 -1.45 -28.22
C PRO A 39 -0.64 -1.21 -26.85
N TYR A 40 -0.40 -0.03 -26.31
CA TYR A 40 -0.95 0.48 -25.05
C TYR A 40 -1.99 1.56 -25.31
N THR A 41 -3.06 1.53 -24.53
CA THR A 41 -4.05 2.59 -24.42
C THR A 41 -3.76 3.40 -23.17
N CYS A 42 -3.39 4.66 -23.34
CA CYS A 42 -3.15 5.63 -22.27
C CYS A 42 -4.34 6.59 -22.19
N ALA A 43 -4.92 6.76 -21.01
CA ALA A 43 -6.00 7.72 -20.79
C ALA A 43 -5.48 8.96 -20.06
N THR A 44 -5.98 10.12 -20.46
CA THR A 44 -5.69 11.43 -19.85
C THR A 44 -6.99 12.14 -19.50
N ASP A 45 -6.90 13.32 -18.88
CA ASP A 45 -8.07 14.14 -18.58
C ASP A 45 -8.71 14.76 -19.85
N VAL A 46 -8.02 14.74 -21.00
CA VAL A 46 -8.52 15.30 -22.27
C VAL A 46 -8.90 14.22 -23.30
N ALA A 47 -8.14 13.12 -23.40
CA ALA A 47 -8.29 12.15 -24.47
C ALA A 47 -7.75 10.75 -24.14
N VAL A 48 -7.95 9.82 -25.06
CA VAL A 48 -7.35 8.48 -25.02
C VAL A 48 -6.39 8.34 -26.20
N HIS A 49 -5.14 7.99 -25.90
CA HIS A 49 -4.04 7.93 -26.86
C HIS A 49 -3.46 6.52 -26.94
N ARG A 50 -2.96 6.16 -28.13
CA ARG A 50 -2.30 4.86 -28.37
C ARG A 50 -0.79 5.02 -28.37
N VAL A 51 -0.11 4.42 -27.40
CA VAL A 51 1.36 4.38 -27.31
C VAL A 51 1.82 2.98 -27.71
N THR A 52 2.80 2.86 -28.60
CA THR A 52 3.37 1.56 -28.95
C THR A 52 4.67 1.36 -28.20
N VAL A 53 4.77 0.29 -27.40
CA VAL A 53 5.98 -0.06 -26.66
C VAL A 53 6.62 -1.30 -27.29
N ARG A 54 7.86 -1.15 -27.76
CA ARG A 54 8.69 -2.26 -28.18
C ARG A 54 9.61 -2.67 -27.03
N VAL A 55 9.47 -3.91 -26.59
CA VAL A 55 10.36 -4.60 -25.67
C VAL A 55 11.30 -5.46 -26.49
N ALA A 56 12.60 -5.40 -26.26
CA ALA A 56 13.59 -6.26 -26.92
C ALA A 56 14.82 -6.52 -26.05
N GLY A 57 15.50 -7.65 -26.24
CA GLY A 57 16.67 -8.04 -25.46
C GLY A 57 16.36 -9.26 -24.60
N GLY A 58 16.79 -9.27 -23.33
CA GLY A 58 16.43 -10.27 -22.34
C GLY A 58 16.70 -11.72 -22.77
N ARG A 59 17.95 -12.20 -22.66
CA ARG A 59 18.31 -13.56 -23.09
C ARG A 59 17.92 -14.59 -22.03
N THR A 60 16.86 -15.35 -22.27
CA THR A 60 16.48 -16.48 -21.42
C THR A 60 17.13 -17.79 -21.89
N PRO A 61 17.34 -18.78 -21.01
CA PRO A 61 17.77 -20.11 -21.41
C PRO A 61 16.63 -20.83 -22.14
N ALA A 62 16.94 -21.69 -23.10
CA ALA A 62 15.92 -22.41 -23.89
C ALA A 62 15.07 -23.38 -23.05
N ARG A 63 15.59 -23.82 -21.89
CA ARG A 63 14.95 -24.64 -20.85
C ARG A 63 15.59 -24.30 -19.52
N ALA A 64 14.87 -24.48 -18.41
CA ALA A 64 15.40 -24.40 -17.05
C ALA A 64 14.95 -25.62 -16.22
N SER A 65 15.49 -25.76 -15.01
CA SER A 65 15.07 -26.76 -14.03
C SER A 65 14.26 -26.13 -12.90
N ALA A 66 13.38 -26.87 -12.23
CA ALA A 66 12.72 -26.40 -11.01
C ALA A 66 13.78 -26.09 -9.94
N GLY A 67 13.67 -24.94 -9.28
CA GLY A 67 14.67 -24.37 -8.37
C GLY A 67 15.81 -23.60 -9.05
N GLU A 68 15.90 -23.58 -10.38
CA GLU A 68 16.96 -22.88 -11.13
C GLU A 68 16.52 -21.45 -11.52
N ALA A 69 17.27 -20.44 -11.12
CA ALA A 69 16.94 -19.04 -11.39
C ALA A 69 17.02 -18.68 -12.88
N ILE A 70 15.88 -18.41 -13.51
CA ILE A 70 15.80 -17.88 -14.88
C ILE A 70 16.09 -16.38 -14.83
N ARG A 71 17.21 -15.95 -15.44
CA ARG A 71 17.67 -14.55 -15.43
C ARG A 71 17.66 -13.97 -16.86
N PRO A 72 16.68 -13.13 -17.25
CA PRO A 72 16.65 -12.53 -18.59
C PRO A 72 17.80 -11.54 -18.85
N GLY A 73 18.28 -10.83 -17.82
CA GLY A 73 19.33 -9.82 -17.96
C GLY A 73 18.78 -8.46 -18.40
N ARG A 74 19.50 -7.74 -19.27
CA ARG A 74 19.07 -6.41 -19.75
C ARG A 74 18.02 -6.51 -20.85
N VAL A 75 17.05 -5.61 -20.78
CA VAL A 75 16.00 -5.40 -21.77
C VAL A 75 15.99 -3.92 -22.17
N SER A 76 15.77 -3.67 -23.45
CA SER A 76 15.52 -2.35 -24.04
C SER A 76 14.01 -2.12 -24.16
N LEU A 77 13.60 -0.89 -23.83
CA LEU A 77 12.25 -0.37 -23.92
C LEU A 77 12.26 0.82 -24.88
N ASP A 78 11.41 0.79 -25.90
CA ASP A 78 11.31 1.81 -26.94
C ASP A 78 9.84 2.19 -27.13
N LEU A 79 9.45 3.37 -26.63
CA LEU A 79 8.08 3.88 -26.66
C LEU A 79 7.90 4.85 -27.83
N ALA A 80 6.94 4.58 -28.72
CA ALA A 80 6.45 5.55 -29.70
C ALA A 80 5.24 6.30 -29.13
N VAL A 81 5.44 7.57 -28.78
CA VAL A 81 4.45 8.49 -28.21
C VAL A 81 3.85 9.36 -29.33
N PRO A 82 2.51 9.44 -29.47
CA PRO A 82 1.88 10.33 -30.44
C PRO A 82 2.12 11.83 -30.12
N GLU A 83 2.28 12.65 -31.16
CA GLU A 83 2.42 14.12 -31.06
C GLU A 83 1.25 14.80 -30.31
N ALA A 84 0.04 14.23 -30.40
CA ALA A 84 -1.11 14.71 -29.64
C ALA A 84 -0.92 14.52 -28.13
N LEU A 85 -0.39 13.37 -27.71
CA LEU A 85 -0.10 13.04 -26.32
C LEU A 85 1.11 13.81 -25.79
N GLU A 86 2.18 13.91 -26.58
CA GLU A 86 3.36 14.72 -26.24
C GLU A 86 2.96 16.17 -25.91
N ARG A 87 2.20 16.81 -26.80
CA ARG A 87 1.71 18.18 -26.57
C ARG A 87 0.81 18.31 -25.35
N GLU A 88 0.08 17.26 -24.98
CA GLU A 88 -0.76 17.28 -23.79
C GLU A 88 0.09 17.20 -22.52
N MET A 89 1.04 16.26 -22.45
CA MET A 89 1.95 16.09 -21.31
C MET A 89 2.86 17.31 -21.06
N LEU A 90 3.04 18.17 -22.07
CA LEU A 90 3.87 19.37 -22.00
C LEU A 90 3.09 20.70 -21.82
N ARG A 91 1.75 20.68 -21.79
CA ARG A 91 0.92 21.90 -21.67
C ARG A 91 1.02 22.61 -20.31
N ASP A 92 1.28 21.87 -19.23
CA ASP A 92 1.35 22.41 -17.88
C ASP A 92 2.74 22.97 -17.50
N VAL A 93 3.67 23.06 -18.46
CA VAL A 93 4.92 23.79 -18.26
C VAL A 93 4.63 25.29 -18.42
N PRO A 94 4.67 26.10 -17.35
CA PRO A 94 4.36 27.53 -17.46
C PRO A 94 5.38 28.20 -18.39
N ALA A 95 4.89 28.76 -19.49
CA ALA A 95 5.71 29.61 -20.35
C ALA A 95 6.18 30.82 -19.51
N ALA A 96 7.49 30.93 -19.30
CA ALA A 96 8.07 32.08 -18.60
C ALA A 96 7.64 33.37 -19.30
N GLU A 97 7.13 34.35 -18.54
CA GLU A 97 6.54 35.57 -19.08
C GLU A 97 7.56 36.39 -19.89
N ALA A 98 7.55 36.22 -21.21
CA ALA A 98 8.17 37.15 -22.14
C ALA A 98 7.21 38.31 -22.43
N PRO A 99 7.66 39.58 -22.44
CA PRO A 99 6.78 40.73 -22.61
C PRO A 99 6.15 40.77 -24.01
N ALA A 100 4.85 41.00 -24.04
CA ALA A 100 4.04 40.88 -25.25
C ALA A 100 4.41 41.89 -26.35
N THR A 101 4.59 41.39 -27.57
CA THR A 101 4.49 42.16 -28.83
C THR A 101 3.53 41.44 -29.78
N PRO A 102 2.66 42.15 -30.54
CA PRO A 102 1.54 41.50 -31.22
C PRO A 102 1.84 40.97 -32.64
N ALA A 103 1.27 39.79 -32.89
CA ALA A 103 0.75 39.27 -34.17
C ALA A 103 1.71 38.78 -35.29
N THR A 104 1.76 37.45 -35.43
CA THR A 104 1.65 36.73 -36.73
C THR A 104 1.01 35.35 -36.47
N PRO A 105 0.11 34.82 -37.32
CA PRO A 105 -0.40 33.46 -37.14
C PRO A 105 0.70 32.43 -37.48
N ALA A 106 1.23 31.76 -36.47
CA ALA A 106 2.28 30.77 -36.63
C ALA A 106 1.78 29.49 -37.33
N ALA A 107 2.49 29.08 -38.38
CA ALA A 107 2.30 27.80 -39.03
C ALA A 107 2.75 26.64 -38.11
N SER A 108 2.39 25.42 -38.52
CA SER A 108 2.72 24.13 -37.89
C SER A 108 4.07 24.12 -37.16
N GLY A 109 4.04 23.96 -35.84
CA GLY A 109 5.21 23.97 -34.96
C GLY A 109 6.14 22.79 -35.18
N MET A 110 7.02 22.90 -36.17
CA MET A 110 8.15 22.01 -36.39
C MET A 110 9.24 22.28 -35.34
N ARG A 111 9.82 21.24 -34.72
CA ARG A 111 11.01 21.37 -33.85
C ARG A 111 12.16 21.99 -34.65
N GLN A 112 12.41 23.29 -34.49
CA GLN A 112 13.60 23.95 -35.07
C GLN A 112 14.58 24.50 -34.03
N ASP A 113 14.15 24.76 -32.79
CA ASP A 113 15.05 25.13 -31.70
C ASP A 113 15.48 23.89 -30.90
N GLY A 114 16.63 23.32 -31.26
CA GLY A 114 17.22 22.13 -30.64
C GLY A 114 17.81 22.33 -29.24
N THR A 115 17.13 23.11 -28.38
CA THR A 115 17.60 23.51 -27.04
C THR A 115 16.86 22.83 -25.90
N ALA A 116 15.64 22.32 -26.12
CA ALA A 116 14.89 21.54 -25.14
C ALA A 116 15.25 20.06 -25.24
N ARG A 117 15.76 19.45 -24.16
CA ARG A 117 16.00 18.01 -24.10
C ARG A 117 14.83 17.31 -23.42
N LEU A 118 14.28 16.29 -24.09
CA LEU A 118 13.24 15.45 -23.52
C LEU A 118 13.84 14.14 -22.96
N THR A 119 13.59 13.92 -21.68
CA THR A 119 13.92 12.69 -20.96
C THR A 119 12.67 12.18 -20.26
N GLY A 120 12.74 11.02 -19.63
CA GLY A 120 11.62 10.52 -18.83
C GLY A 120 11.96 9.26 -18.05
N VAL A 121 10.94 8.76 -17.36
CA VAL A 121 10.96 7.50 -16.65
C VAL A 121 9.78 6.66 -17.11
N ALA A 122 10.02 5.39 -17.41
CA ALA A 122 8.99 4.41 -17.75
C ALA A 122 9.12 3.19 -16.84
N ASN A 123 7.98 2.65 -16.39
CA ASN A 123 7.87 1.46 -15.58
C ASN A 123 6.94 0.49 -16.31
N LEU A 124 7.45 -0.71 -16.61
CA LEU A 124 6.69 -1.78 -17.25
C LEU A 124 6.43 -2.87 -16.23
N SER A 125 5.15 -3.11 -15.94
CA SER A 125 4.73 -4.27 -15.16
C SER A 125 4.52 -5.48 -16.07
N VAL A 126 4.76 -6.67 -15.52
CA VAL A 126 4.55 -7.94 -16.20
C VAL A 126 3.86 -8.94 -15.28
N VAL A 127 2.97 -9.74 -15.85
CA VAL A 127 2.47 -10.95 -15.19
C VAL A 127 3.42 -12.10 -15.52
N VAL A 128 4.05 -12.65 -14.50
CA VAL A 128 4.75 -13.93 -14.59
C VAL A 128 3.72 -15.03 -14.34
N SER A 129 3.78 -16.14 -15.07
CA SER A 129 2.86 -17.27 -14.87
C SER A 129 3.59 -18.58 -15.10
N GLN A 130 3.25 -19.61 -14.32
CA GLN A 130 3.84 -20.94 -14.47
C GLN A 130 2.77 -22.00 -14.70
N GLY A 131 2.91 -22.80 -15.77
CA GLY A 131 2.00 -23.92 -16.04
C GLY A 131 0.55 -23.51 -16.31
N GLY A 132 0.30 -22.25 -16.68
CA GLY A 132 -1.04 -21.70 -16.88
C GLY A 132 -1.70 -21.16 -15.60
N GLN A 133 -1.16 -21.45 -14.42
CA GLN A 133 -1.51 -20.75 -13.19
C GLN A 133 -0.91 -19.32 -13.27
N GLY A 134 -1.75 -18.30 -13.07
CA GLY A 134 -1.29 -16.92 -13.03
C GLY A 134 -0.57 -16.65 -11.71
N ALA A 135 0.63 -16.08 -11.75
CA ALA A 135 1.23 -15.45 -10.59
C ALA A 135 1.02 -13.93 -10.68
N GLU A 136 1.47 -13.23 -9.66
CA GLU A 136 1.24 -11.80 -9.44
C GLU A 136 1.77 -10.90 -10.58
N GLU A 137 1.17 -9.72 -10.72
CA GLU A 137 1.72 -8.64 -11.54
C GLU A 137 2.91 -8.03 -10.80
N THR A 138 4.10 -8.11 -11.40
CA THR A 138 5.35 -7.59 -10.84
C THR A 138 5.88 -6.43 -11.68
N ASN A 139 6.34 -5.37 -11.03
CA ASN A 139 6.94 -4.22 -11.70
C ASN A 139 8.40 -4.50 -12.04
N TRP A 140 8.81 -4.27 -13.29
CA TRP A 140 10.23 -4.18 -13.61
C TRP A 140 10.82 -2.88 -13.06
N PRO A 141 12.15 -2.81 -12.85
CA PRO A 141 12.84 -1.57 -12.51
C PRO A 141 12.53 -0.44 -13.49
N VAL A 142 12.57 0.79 -13.00
CA VAL A 142 12.33 1.99 -13.81
C VAL A 142 13.37 2.11 -14.92
N PHE A 143 12.89 2.23 -16.15
CA PHE A 143 13.66 2.55 -17.34
C PHE A 143 13.80 4.07 -17.44
N HIS A 144 15.02 4.59 -17.32
CA HIS A 144 15.31 5.97 -17.72
C HIS A 144 15.31 6.04 -19.24
N VAL A 145 14.31 6.72 -19.80
CA VAL A 145 14.14 6.85 -21.25
C VAL A 145 14.59 8.23 -21.73
N ARG A 146 15.11 8.28 -22.94
CA ARG A 146 15.56 9.50 -23.62
C ARG A 146 15.03 9.53 -25.04
N GLU A 147 14.86 10.73 -25.57
CA GLU A 147 14.56 10.89 -26.99
C GLU A 147 15.58 10.14 -27.87
N SER A 148 15.06 9.47 -28.89
CA SER A 148 15.79 8.64 -29.83
C SER A 148 15.21 8.80 -31.24
N GLY A 149 16.08 8.76 -32.26
CA GLY A 149 15.70 9.05 -33.64
C GLY A 149 16.23 10.40 -34.13
N ASP A 150 15.80 10.80 -35.33
CA ASP A 150 16.24 12.00 -36.05
C ASP A 150 15.25 13.18 -35.94
N GLY A 151 14.23 13.05 -35.08
CA GLY A 151 13.16 14.03 -34.93
C GLY A 151 12.05 13.93 -35.98
N THR A 152 12.08 12.94 -36.88
CA THR A 152 11.00 12.74 -37.87
C THR A 152 10.02 11.64 -37.45
N GLY A 153 8.73 11.99 -37.37
CA GLY A 153 7.66 11.07 -36.97
C GLY A 153 7.27 11.17 -35.48
N PRO A 154 6.57 10.16 -34.92
CA PRO A 154 6.17 10.16 -33.51
C PRO A 154 7.40 10.13 -32.60
N LEU A 155 7.34 10.86 -31.48
CA LEU A 155 8.39 10.89 -30.47
C LEU A 155 8.75 9.47 -30.02
N ARG A 156 10.02 9.07 -30.19
CA ARG A 156 10.50 7.76 -29.73
C ARG A 156 11.39 7.91 -28.51
N LEU A 157 11.01 7.27 -27.41
CA LEU A 157 11.72 7.31 -26.13
C LEU A 157 12.34 5.94 -25.86
N ALA A 158 13.66 5.86 -25.84
CA ALA A 158 14.40 4.61 -25.65
C ALA A 158 15.15 4.60 -24.31
N GLY A 159 15.16 3.45 -23.64
CA GLY A 159 15.91 3.19 -22.41
C GLY A 159 16.23 1.71 -22.24
N GLU A 160 17.23 1.39 -21.40
CA GLU A 160 17.59 0.01 -21.06
C GLU A 160 17.63 -0.20 -19.56
N GLY A 161 17.19 -1.37 -19.10
CA GLY A 161 17.14 -1.74 -17.69
C GLY A 161 17.37 -3.23 -17.45
N PRO A 162 17.90 -3.64 -16.28
CA PRO A 162 17.93 -5.03 -15.89
C PRO A 162 16.54 -5.53 -15.50
N VAL A 163 16.20 -6.75 -15.90
CA VAL A 163 14.95 -7.43 -15.53
C VAL A 163 15.21 -8.45 -14.41
N PRO A 164 14.38 -8.49 -13.35
CA PRO A 164 14.50 -9.46 -12.26
C PRO A 164 14.48 -10.91 -12.74
N GLY A 165 15.21 -11.78 -12.03
CA GLY A 165 15.16 -13.22 -12.25
C GLY A 165 13.93 -13.86 -11.60
N VAL A 166 13.49 -15.00 -12.13
CA VAL A 166 12.37 -15.80 -11.61
C VAL A 166 12.90 -17.18 -11.22
N VAL A 167 12.58 -17.66 -10.01
CA VAL A 167 12.90 -19.03 -9.57
C VAL A 167 11.61 -19.86 -9.61
N PRO A 168 11.42 -20.74 -10.61
CA PRO A 168 10.24 -21.61 -10.68
C PRO A 168 10.33 -22.72 -9.62
N PRO A 169 9.37 -22.84 -8.69
CA PRO A 169 9.42 -23.89 -7.66
C PRO A 169 9.10 -25.28 -8.20
N ALA A 170 8.39 -25.37 -9.32
CA ALA A 170 7.86 -26.61 -9.89
C ALA A 170 8.26 -26.79 -11.38
N PRO A 171 8.01 -27.96 -11.99
CA PRO A 171 8.01 -28.10 -13.45
C PRO A 171 6.85 -27.31 -14.08
N GLY A 172 7.01 -26.86 -15.33
CA GLY A 172 5.98 -26.15 -16.09
C GLY A 172 6.49 -24.87 -16.75
N GLY A 173 5.90 -24.49 -17.89
CA GLY A 173 6.37 -23.32 -18.64
C GLY A 173 6.17 -22.00 -17.88
N VAL A 174 7.26 -21.26 -17.66
CA VAL A 174 7.24 -19.88 -17.15
C VAL A 174 7.04 -18.93 -18.33
N THR A 175 6.08 -18.01 -18.21
CA THR A 175 5.73 -17.06 -19.28
C THR A 175 5.65 -15.64 -18.71
N TRP A 176 6.34 -14.69 -19.35
CA TRP A 176 6.23 -13.26 -19.06
C TRP A 176 5.19 -12.65 -19.99
N THR A 177 4.19 -11.97 -19.44
CA THR A 177 3.14 -11.27 -20.17
C THR A 177 3.21 -9.79 -19.83
N ALA A 178 3.16 -8.91 -20.83
CA ALA A 178 3.03 -7.47 -20.61
C ALA A 178 1.72 -7.14 -19.85
N ALA A 179 1.84 -6.35 -18.78
CA ALA A 179 0.72 -5.79 -18.03
C ALA A 179 0.73 -4.26 -18.17
N ARG A 180 0.40 -3.49 -17.13
CA ARG A 180 0.38 -2.01 -17.16
C ARG A 180 1.74 -1.41 -17.50
N LEU A 181 1.72 -0.28 -18.20
CA LEU A 181 2.84 0.63 -18.40
C LEU A 181 2.53 1.92 -17.66
N ALA A 182 3.49 2.48 -16.92
CA ALA A 182 3.42 3.86 -16.44
C ALA A 182 4.63 4.66 -16.93
N PHE A 183 4.44 5.91 -17.38
CA PHE A 183 5.58 6.76 -17.74
C PHE A 183 5.33 8.25 -17.47
N ALA A 184 6.41 8.99 -17.19
CA ALA A 184 6.42 10.43 -17.02
C ALA A 184 7.54 11.05 -17.86
N LEU A 185 7.31 12.27 -18.35
CA LEU A 185 8.27 13.02 -19.16
C LEU A 185 8.88 14.16 -18.35
N THR A 186 10.12 14.49 -18.67
CA THR A 186 10.87 15.58 -18.06
C THR A 186 11.55 16.39 -19.17
N THR A 187 11.19 17.66 -19.30
CA THR A 187 11.85 18.62 -20.18
C THR A 187 12.95 19.36 -19.42
N GLU A 188 14.07 19.55 -20.10
CA GLU A 188 15.16 20.43 -19.67
C GLU A 188 15.33 21.54 -20.71
N THR A 189 15.04 22.79 -20.33
CA THR A 189 15.15 23.98 -21.19
C THR A 189 15.92 25.05 -20.44
N GLY A 190 17.07 25.49 -20.96
CA GLY A 190 17.87 26.56 -20.34
C GLY A 190 18.37 26.26 -18.93
N GLY A 191 18.49 24.99 -18.53
CA GLY A 191 18.84 24.56 -17.17
C GLY A 191 17.65 24.51 -16.20
N THR A 192 16.44 24.90 -16.61
CA THR A 192 15.20 24.64 -15.86
C THR A 192 14.65 23.27 -16.22
N THR A 193 14.32 22.47 -15.21
CA THR A 193 13.76 21.12 -15.36
C THR A 193 12.29 21.13 -14.97
N THR A 194 11.40 20.63 -15.83
CA THR A 194 9.97 20.47 -15.52
C THR A 194 9.53 19.04 -15.84
N SER A 195 8.77 18.42 -14.92
CA SER A 195 8.27 17.04 -15.10
C SER A 195 6.75 17.02 -15.23
N SER A 196 6.25 16.21 -16.15
CA SER A 196 4.82 15.93 -16.30
C SER A 196 4.32 15.04 -15.15
N PRO A 197 3.00 15.02 -14.89
CA PRO A 197 2.38 13.91 -14.17
C PRO A 197 2.73 12.56 -14.82
N ALA A 198 2.75 11.49 -14.01
CA ALA A 198 2.93 10.13 -14.51
C ALA A 198 1.61 9.61 -15.10
N MET A 199 1.68 9.11 -16.33
CA MET A 199 0.57 8.50 -17.05
C MET A 199 0.54 6.99 -16.82
N VAL A 200 -0.65 6.40 -16.72
CA VAL A 200 -0.84 4.94 -16.65
C VAL A 200 -1.57 4.47 -17.91
N CYS A 201 -1.08 3.39 -18.48
CA CYS A 201 -1.56 2.81 -19.73
C CYS A 201 -1.79 1.30 -19.59
N THR A 202 -2.85 0.82 -20.22
CA THR A 202 -3.25 -0.60 -20.22
C THR A 202 -2.97 -1.20 -21.59
N PRO A 203 -2.42 -2.43 -21.69
CA PRO A 203 -2.18 -3.05 -23.00
C PRO A 203 -3.51 -3.45 -23.64
N GLU A 204 -3.69 -3.18 -24.94
CA GLU A 204 -4.95 -3.44 -25.65
C GLU A 204 -5.33 -4.93 -25.71
N ARG A 205 -4.33 -5.80 -25.52
CA ARG A 205 -4.46 -7.25 -25.55
C ARG A 205 -3.35 -7.90 -24.73
N LYS A 206 -3.55 -9.16 -24.32
CA LYS A 206 -2.51 -9.97 -23.69
C LYS A 206 -1.34 -10.19 -24.67
N VAL A 207 -0.16 -9.68 -24.35
CA VAL A 207 1.06 -9.86 -25.16
C VAL A 207 2.11 -10.62 -24.36
N ILE A 208 2.55 -11.78 -24.86
CA ILE A 208 3.63 -12.57 -24.26
C ILE A 208 4.97 -11.97 -24.71
N LEU A 209 5.83 -11.64 -23.74
CA LEU A 209 7.19 -11.14 -23.96
C LEU A 209 8.16 -12.30 -24.25
N GLY A 210 7.92 -13.46 -23.66
CA GLY A 210 8.68 -14.68 -23.88
C GLY A 210 8.25 -15.79 -22.92
N SER A 211 8.77 -17.00 -23.13
CA SER A 211 8.53 -18.16 -22.28
C SER A 211 9.75 -19.07 -22.17
N VAL A 212 9.83 -19.80 -21.05
CA VAL A 212 10.88 -20.78 -20.76
C VAL A 212 10.23 -22.05 -20.19
N PRO A 213 10.37 -23.21 -20.83
CA PRO A 213 9.90 -24.48 -20.28
C PRO A 213 10.79 -24.92 -19.10
N VAL A 214 10.16 -25.20 -17.96
CA VAL A 214 10.85 -25.70 -16.75
C VAL A 214 10.64 -27.20 -16.61
N SER A 215 11.74 -27.94 -16.49
CA SER A 215 11.77 -29.38 -16.25
C SER A 215 11.82 -29.69 -14.74
N PRO A 216 11.47 -30.90 -14.29
CA PRO A 216 11.68 -31.31 -12.90
C PRO A 216 13.13 -31.12 -12.47
N ALA A 217 13.34 -30.80 -11.19
CA ALA A 217 14.68 -30.75 -10.60
C ALA A 217 15.39 -32.09 -10.88
N ARG A 218 16.57 -32.01 -11.49
CA ARG A 218 17.29 -33.19 -11.95
C ARG A 218 17.82 -33.94 -10.74
N SER A 219 17.18 -35.04 -10.37
CA SER A 219 17.69 -35.98 -9.36
C SER A 219 18.98 -36.59 -9.87
N GLY A 220 20.10 -35.91 -9.58
CA GLY A 220 21.43 -36.41 -9.83
C GLY A 220 21.80 -37.39 -8.74
N SER A 221 21.96 -38.67 -9.09
CA SER A 221 22.68 -39.62 -8.24
C SER A 221 24.14 -39.17 -8.16
N ALA A 222 24.47 -38.40 -7.13
CA ALA A 222 25.84 -38.00 -6.87
C ALA A 222 26.64 -39.25 -6.45
N GLY A 223 27.61 -39.62 -7.29
CA GLY A 223 28.63 -40.58 -6.91
C GLY A 223 29.50 -40.02 -5.78
N ASP A 224 29.98 -40.92 -4.94
CA ASP A 224 30.77 -40.63 -3.75
C ASP A 224 32.09 -39.89 -4.12
N THR A 225 32.17 -38.59 -3.82
CA THR A 225 33.44 -37.86 -3.74
C THR A 225 33.25 -36.54 -2.99
N THR A 226 33.76 -36.51 -1.76
CA THR A 226 33.68 -35.36 -0.85
C THR A 226 34.74 -34.31 -1.18
N PRO A 227 34.35 -33.07 -1.49
CA PRO A 227 35.06 -31.90 -1.00
C PRO A 227 34.31 -31.32 0.19
N SER A 228 34.99 -31.16 1.31
CA SER A 228 34.43 -30.66 2.58
C SER A 228 34.06 -29.17 2.50
N GLY A 229 33.01 -28.85 1.74
CA GLY A 229 32.26 -27.61 1.92
C GLY A 229 31.48 -27.73 3.22
N GLN A 230 31.85 -26.93 4.22
CA GLN A 230 31.08 -26.83 5.46
C GLN A 230 29.70 -26.26 5.11
N SER A 231 28.71 -27.15 4.98
CA SER A 231 27.33 -26.78 5.27
C SER A 231 27.29 -26.33 6.72
N ALA A 232 27.41 -25.02 6.93
CA ALA A 232 26.73 -24.41 8.06
C ALA A 232 25.29 -24.88 7.94
N ALA A 233 24.88 -25.76 8.86
CA ALA A 233 23.48 -26.06 9.05
C ALA A 233 22.86 -24.72 9.45
N GLY A 234 22.25 -24.03 8.48
CA GLY A 234 21.31 -22.97 8.77
C GLY A 234 20.23 -23.62 9.59
N SER A 235 20.29 -23.42 10.91
CA SER A 235 19.23 -23.76 11.84
C SER A 235 17.92 -23.38 11.19
N ALA A 236 16.96 -24.30 11.09
CA ALA A 236 15.63 -23.94 10.63
C ALA A 236 15.16 -22.78 11.53
N GLU A 237 15.13 -21.57 10.97
CA GLU A 237 15.02 -20.36 11.76
C GLU A 237 13.64 -20.37 12.40
N ARG A 238 13.63 -20.57 13.72
CA ARG A 238 12.40 -20.86 14.46
C ARG A 238 11.50 -19.65 14.31
N LEU A 239 10.39 -19.83 13.60
CA LEU A 239 9.36 -18.80 13.48
C LEU A 239 9.02 -18.30 14.89
N PRO A 240 8.96 -16.98 15.12
CA PRO A 240 8.52 -16.42 16.39
C PRO A 240 7.20 -17.06 16.84
N GLU A 241 7.16 -17.53 18.09
CA GLU A 241 6.00 -18.24 18.64
C GLU A 241 5.09 -17.26 19.39
N CYS A 242 3.76 -17.38 19.19
CA CYS A 242 2.78 -16.60 19.95
C CYS A 242 2.75 -17.04 21.41
N ILE A 243 3.45 -16.31 22.29
CA ILE A 243 3.41 -16.51 23.74
C ILE A 243 2.47 -15.52 24.44
N ARG A 244 2.03 -15.87 25.65
CA ARG A 244 1.30 -14.96 26.53
C ARG A 244 2.27 -14.00 27.21
N VAL A 245 2.18 -12.71 26.87
CA VAL A 245 2.96 -11.64 27.54
C VAL A 245 2.64 -11.63 29.05
N PRO A 246 3.62 -11.57 29.96
CA PRO A 246 3.41 -11.50 31.42
C PRO A 246 2.52 -10.34 31.88
N ASP A 247 1.95 -10.44 33.08
CA ASP A 247 1.18 -9.34 33.70
C ASP A 247 2.13 -8.18 34.08
N TYR A 248 1.62 -6.95 34.06
CA TYR A 248 2.38 -5.74 34.41
C TYR A 248 3.13 -5.88 35.74
N ARG A 249 4.43 -5.51 35.76
CA ARG A 249 5.35 -5.64 36.91
C ARG A 249 5.55 -7.07 37.45
N THR A 250 5.15 -8.11 36.73
CA THR A 250 5.42 -9.51 37.14
C THR A 250 6.70 -10.09 36.56
N ASP A 251 7.21 -9.51 35.47
CA ASP A 251 8.47 -9.86 34.82
C ASP A 251 9.22 -8.58 34.45
N PRO A 252 10.46 -8.35 34.92
CA PRO A 252 11.24 -7.15 34.61
C PRO A 252 11.66 -7.04 33.13
N ALA A 253 11.54 -8.11 32.34
CA ALA A 253 11.71 -8.05 30.88
C ALA A 253 10.46 -7.51 30.14
N TRP A 254 9.34 -7.30 30.85
CA TRP A 254 8.04 -6.91 30.29
C TRP A 254 7.37 -5.79 31.08
N ASP A 255 7.91 -4.58 30.94
CA ASP A 255 7.33 -3.34 31.48
C ASP A 255 7.33 -2.22 30.42
N PHE A 256 6.85 -1.03 30.78
CA PHE A 256 7.06 0.19 30.01
C PHE A 256 8.54 0.55 29.95
N ASN A 257 8.98 1.07 28.81
CA ASN A 257 10.34 1.58 28.68
C ASN A 257 10.42 3.00 29.26
N GLU A 258 11.22 3.18 30.31
CA GLU A 258 11.38 4.44 31.04
C GLU A 258 12.35 5.43 30.36
N ASP A 259 12.95 5.08 29.21
CA ASP A 259 13.76 6.03 28.45
C ASP A 259 12.91 7.24 28.00
N PRO A 260 13.32 8.49 28.29
CA PRO A 260 12.54 9.68 27.95
C PRO A 260 12.18 9.81 26.46
N ARG A 261 12.98 9.22 25.56
CA ARG A 261 12.78 9.26 24.10
C ARG A 261 11.71 8.26 23.62
N LEU A 262 11.30 7.34 24.49
CA LEU A 262 10.17 6.42 24.27
C LEU A 262 8.96 6.78 25.13
N LEU A 263 9.15 7.48 26.26
CA LEU A 263 8.04 7.97 27.09
C LEU A 263 7.25 9.09 26.42
N ASP A 264 7.87 9.91 25.58
CA ASP A 264 7.20 11.04 24.91
C ASP A 264 5.99 10.62 24.03
N VAL A 265 5.91 9.37 23.58
CA VAL A 265 4.71 8.81 22.90
C VAL A 265 3.45 8.93 23.75
N PHE A 266 3.60 8.98 25.08
CA PHE A 266 2.49 9.06 26.03
C PHE A 266 1.95 10.47 26.24
N ASP A 267 2.72 11.49 25.83
CA ASP A 267 2.42 12.91 26.05
C ASP A 267 2.34 13.71 24.73
N ILE A 268 2.85 13.16 23.62
CA ILE A 268 2.79 13.73 22.28
C ILE A 268 1.91 12.85 21.38
N PRO A 269 0.81 13.38 20.80
CA PRO A 269 0.28 14.72 21.02
C PRO A 269 -0.39 14.88 22.40
N SER A 270 -0.57 16.10 22.89
CA SER A 270 -1.09 16.37 24.24
C SER A 270 -2.49 15.79 24.52
N LEU A 271 -2.89 15.72 25.79
CA LEU A 271 -4.28 15.41 26.13
C LEU A 271 -5.23 16.50 25.58
N PRO A 272 -6.45 16.14 25.16
CA PRO A 272 -7.44 17.11 24.71
C PRO A 272 -7.85 18.11 25.80
N ASP A 273 -8.53 19.18 25.37
CA ASP A 273 -9.12 20.17 26.27
C ASP A 273 -10.25 19.56 27.13
N PRO A 274 -10.44 20.02 28.39
CA PRO A 274 -9.75 21.14 29.04
C PRO A 274 -8.37 20.79 29.62
N LYS A 275 -7.41 21.70 29.40
CA LYS A 275 -6.03 21.64 29.92
C LYS A 275 -6.04 21.60 31.46
N GLY A 276 -5.23 20.71 32.05
CA GLY A 276 -5.13 20.49 33.51
C GLY A 276 -5.11 19.01 33.86
N ALA A 277 -4.18 18.56 34.70
CA ALA A 277 -4.03 17.15 35.07
C ALA A 277 -5.23 16.65 35.90
N GLU A 278 -5.83 17.54 36.70
CA GLU A 278 -7.03 17.33 37.50
C GLU A 278 -8.26 16.94 36.66
N ASN A 279 -8.29 17.30 35.38
CA ASN A 279 -9.37 16.96 34.45
C ASN A 279 -9.28 15.53 33.90
N TRP A 280 -8.24 14.77 34.26
CA TRP A 280 -7.99 13.42 33.78
C TRP A 280 -7.72 12.47 34.96
N VAL A 281 -8.25 11.26 34.89
CA VAL A 281 -8.08 10.22 35.91
C VAL A 281 -7.51 8.95 35.31
N GLU A 282 -6.62 8.32 36.07
CA GLU A 282 -6.04 7.02 35.73
C GLU A 282 -7.11 5.92 35.85
N ASN A 283 -7.16 5.01 34.88
CA ASN A 283 -8.11 3.91 34.83
C ASN A 283 -7.40 2.58 34.50
N PRO A 284 -7.34 1.60 35.43
CA PRO A 284 -7.81 1.68 36.82
C PRO A 284 -6.91 2.58 37.68
N ALA A 285 -7.54 3.34 38.57
CA ALA A 285 -6.86 4.20 39.54
C ALA A 285 -5.96 3.39 40.48
N ASP A 286 -6.41 2.20 40.89
CA ASP A 286 -5.64 1.22 41.66
C ASP A 286 -4.58 0.52 40.78
N PRO A 287 -3.27 0.72 41.03
CA PRO A 287 -2.21 0.12 40.23
C PRO A 287 -2.21 -1.42 40.25
N SER A 288 -2.72 -2.06 41.31
CA SER A 288 -2.77 -3.53 41.41
C SER A 288 -3.75 -4.16 40.40
N ARG A 289 -4.64 -3.35 39.81
CA ARG A 289 -5.62 -3.77 38.80
C ARG A 289 -5.13 -3.56 37.36
N ARG A 290 -3.94 -2.98 37.16
CA ARG A 290 -3.33 -2.64 35.86
C ARG A 290 -2.82 -3.88 35.11
N ARG A 291 -3.68 -4.86 34.90
CA ARG A 291 -3.32 -6.09 34.18
C ARG A 291 -3.10 -5.81 32.69
N GLY A 292 -3.92 -4.97 32.07
CA GLY A 292 -3.96 -4.87 30.60
C GLY A 292 -4.38 -6.19 29.91
N SER A 293 -4.36 -6.18 28.58
CA SER A 293 -4.70 -7.34 27.73
C SER A 293 -3.51 -7.70 26.84
N PRO A 294 -3.01 -8.95 26.89
CA PRO A 294 -1.94 -9.42 26.04
C PRO A 294 -2.48 -9.84 24.66
N TYR A 295 -1.72 -9.53 23.62
CA TYR A 295 -2.05 -9.81 22.23
C TYR A 295 -0.82 -10.36 21.48
N CYS A 296 -1.05 -11.29 20.57
CA CYS A 296 -0.12 -11.68 19.53
C CYS A 296 -0.59 -11.12 18.19
N ILE A 297 0.30 -10.49 17.43
CA ILE A 297 -0.04 -9.79 16.19
C ILE A 297 1.00 -10.18 15.13
N ARG A 298 0.56 -10.78 14.01
CA ARG A 298 1.40 -10.90 12.82
C ARG A 298 1.21 -9.66 11.96
N ALA A 299 2.29 -9.21 11.34
CA ALA A 299 2.29 -8.01 10.53
C ALA A 299 3.24 -8.17 9.34
N ALA A 300 2.88 -7.60 8.20
CA ALA A 300 3.73 -7.55 7.02
C ALA A 300 3.64 -6.19 6.33
N GLY A 301 4.65 -5.84 5.55
CA GLY A 301 4.70 -4.56 4.86
C GLY A 301 6.06 -4.32 4.24
N PHE A 302 6.53 -3.07 4.27
CA PHE A 302 7.80 -2.68 3.66
C PHE A 302 8.45 -1.49 4.36
N ALA A 303 9.77 -1.46 4.32
CA ALA A 303 10.59 -0.29 4.62
C ALA A 303 11.35 0.11 3.35
N ASN A 304 11.28 1.37 2.95
CA ASN A 304 12.05 1.85 1.81
C ASN A 304 13.49 2.25 2.20
N VAL A 305 14.38 2.33 1.22
CA VAL A 305 15.70 2.93 1.37
C VAL A 305 15.78 4.08 0.37
N LYS A 306 15.45 5.29 0.84
CA LYS A 306 15.19 6.47 0.00
C LYS A 306 16.35 6.79 -0.94
N LYS A 307 17.60 6.63 -0.49
CA LYS A 307 18.81 6.94 -1.26
C LYS A 307 18.99 6.11 -2.53
N VAL A 308 18.57 4.84 -2.52
CA VAL A 308 18.71 3.93 -3.67
C VAL A 308 17.39 3.62 -4.37
N GLY A 309 16.29 4.25 -3.95
CA GLY A 309 14.95 4.04 -4.53
C GLY A 309 14.43 2.61 -4.37
N ALA A 310 14.90 1.87 -3.37
CA ALA A 310 14.55 0.48 -3.13
C ALA A 310 13.54 0.32 -1.99
N ALA A 311 12.93 -0.85 -1.88
CA ALA A 311 12.14 -1.28 -0.73
C ALA A 311 12.48 -2.71 -0.33
N THR A 312 12.46 -2.96 0.97
CA THR A 312 12.69 -4.24 1.61
C THR A 312 11.36 -4.68 2.25
N PRO A 313 10.83 -5.87 1.95
CA PRO A 313 9.64 -6.35 2.64
C PRO A 313 9.96 -6.58 4.13
N VAL A 314 8.99 -6.37 5.00
CA VAL A 314 9.11 -6.60 6.44
C VAL A 314 8.02 -7.60 6.82
N ALA A 315 8.39 -8.64 7.55
CA ALA A 315 7.45 -9.53 8.23
C ALA A 315 7.82 -9.56 9.72
N ALA A 316 6.83 -9.47 10.60
CA ALA A 316 7.05 -9.30 12.02
C ALA A 316 5.99 -10.00 12.88
N LEU A 317 6.42 -10.53 14.01
CA LEU A 317 5.55 -10.90 15.13
C LEU A 317 5.69 -9.86 16.23
N THR A 318 4.57 -9.30 16.68
CA THR A 318 4.53 -8.37 17.81
C THR A 318 3.75 -8.97 18.96
N LEU A 319 4.42 -9.07 20.10
CA LEU A 319 3.87 -9.45 21.38
C LEU A 319 3.56 -8.15 22.14
N LEU A 320 2.28 -7.83 22.27
CA LEU A 320 1.79 -6.56 22.82
C LEU A 320 1.05 -6.78 24.13
N ARG A 321 1.20 -5.88 25.09
CA ARG A 321 0.27 -5.75 26.22
C ARG A 321 -0.37 -4.36 26.25
N ARG A 322 -1.61 -4.28 25.76
CA ARG A 322 -2.38 -3.03 25.61
C ARG A 322 -3.21 -2.74 26.87
N ALA A 323 -3.50 -1.45 27.09
CA ALA A 323 -4.40 -0.97 28.14
C ALA A 323 -3.99 -1.40 29.56
N VAL A 324 -2.68 -1.49 29.81
CA VAL A 324 -2.11 -1.64 31.14
C VAL A 324 -2.49 -0.43 31.99
N TYR A 325 -2.45 0.75 31.37
CA TYR A 325 -2.84 2.02 31.95
C TYR A 325 -3.81 2.72 31.01
N GLY A 326 -4.88 3.31 31.55
CA GLY A 326 -5.81 4.15 30.81
C GLY A 326 -5.91 5.56 31.39
N MET A 327 -6.24 6.55 30.57
CA MET A 327 -6.66 7.88 31.04
C MET A 327 -8.06 8.19 30.51
N ALA A 328 -8.93 8.60 31.43
CA ALA A 328 -10.31 8.97 31.14
C ALA A 328 -10.61 10.37 31.71
N PRO A 329 -11.64 11.08 31.21
CA PRO A 329 -12.06 12.37 31.74
C PRO A 329 -12.50 12.23 33.20
N ASN A 330 -12.08 13.19 34.02
CA ASN A 330 -12.53 13.27 35.40
C ASN A 330 -13.96 13.82 35.46
N ARG A 331 -14.94 12.93 35.58
CA ARG A 331 -16.35 13.32 35.67
C ARG A 331 -16.66 14.21 36.88
N ASN A 332 -15.81 14.21 37.92
CA ASN A 332 -15.97 15.04 39.11
C ASN A 332 -15.59 16.50 38.88
N THR A 333 -14.77 16.83 37.88
CA THR A 333 -14.47 18.24 37.50
C THR A 333 -15.46 18.79 36.47
N GLY A 334 -16.51 18.03 36.13
CA GLY A 334 -17.40 18.35 35.01
C GLY A 334 -16.79 18.06 33.63
N ASN A 335 -15.58 17.48 33.56
CA ASN A 335 -15.01 17.07 32.27
C ASN A 335 -15.84 15.92 31.66
N THR A 336 -16.45 16.21 30.52
CA THR A 336 -17.32 15.30 29.75
C THR A 336 -16.73 14.92 28.39
N ALA A 337 -15.44 15.22 28.17
CA ALA A 337 -14.71 14.92 26.93
C ALA A 337 -14.90 13.46 26.48
N ASN A 338 -15.16 13.24 25.19
CA ASN A 338 -15.33 11.90 24.64
C ASN A 338 -13.97 11.30 24.26
N TYR A 339 -13.20 10.88 25.26
CA TYR A 339 -11.81 10.44 25.07
C TYR A 339 -11.42 9.32 26.04
N PHE A 340 -10.64 8.37 25.57
CA PHE A 340 -9.98 7.36 26.37
C PHE A 340 -8.61 7.07 25.77
N GLN A 341 -7.56 7.38 26.50
CA GLN A 341 -6.21 6.97 26.14
C GLN A 341 -5.92 5.62 26.79
N GLN A 342 -5.30 4.71 26.05
CA GLN A 342 -4.73 3.47 26.55
C GLN A 342 -3.22 3.49 26.31
N ARG A 343 -2.45 3.08 27.32
CA ARG A 343 -1.00 2.89 27.24
C ARG A 343 -0.69 1.40 27.39
N GLY A 344 0.32 0.94 26.67
CA GLY A 344 0.82 -0.43 26.69
C GLY A 344 2.28 -0.49 26.27
N TYR A 345 2.84 -1.70 26.28
CA TYR A 345 4.21 -1.97 25.86
C TYR A 345 4.26 -3.22 24.98
N PHE A 346 5.26 -3.31 24.11
CA PHE A 346 5.38 -4.40 23.13
C PHE A 346 6.83 -4.81 22.88
N ASN A 347 7.01 -6.02 22.38
CA ASN A 347 8.25 -6.47 21.75
C ASN A 347 7.95 -7.04 20.36
N THR A 348 8.73 -6.62 19.36
CA THR A 348 8.57 -7.01 17.96
C THR A 348 9.82 -7.76 17.48
N GLU A 349 9.61 -8.99 17.04
CA GLU A 349 10.61 -9.79 16.33
C GLU A 349 10.32 -9.68 14.83
N THR A 350 11.35 -9.37 14.02
CA THR A 350 11.21 -9.37 12.55
C THR A 350 11.92 -10.57 11.94
N MET A 351 11.33 -11.11 10.88
CA MET A 351 11.97 -12.14 10.06
C MET A 351 13.06 -11.50 9.19
N PRO A 352 14.23 -12.15 9.00
CA PRO A 352 15.21 -11.69 8.03
C PRO A 352 14.61 -11.56 6.63
N SER A 353 14.96 -10.46 5.95
CA SER A 353 14.37 -10.12 4.67
C SER A 353 15.45 -9.88 3.62
N THR A 354 15.42 -10.66 2.55
CA THR A 354 16.39 -10.52 1.45
C THR A 354 15.88 -9.50 0.45
N ALA A 355 16.59 -8.38 0.31
CA ALA A 355 16.36 -7.39 -0.71
C ALA A 355 17.45 -7.43 -1.78
N SER A 356 17.11 -7.05 -3.01
CA SER A 356 18.08 -6.84 -4.09
C SER A 356 18.01 -5.38 -4.54
N VAL A 357 19.14 -4.69 -4.46
CA VAL A 357 19.29 -3.26 -4.79
C VAL A 357 20.37 -3.07 -5.86
N LEU A 358 20.22 -2.04 -6.69
CA LEU A 358 21.27 -1.63 -7.62
C LEU A 358 22.14 -0.58 -6.94
N SER A 359 23.13 -1.01 -6.15
CA SER A 359 24.08 -0.10 -5.51
C SER A 359 24.76 0.78 -6.57
N PHE A 360 24.59 2.10 -6.46
CA PHE A 360 25.05 3.10 -7.43
C PHE A 360 24.54 2.90 -8.88
N GLY A 361 23.51 2.07 -9.11
CA GLY A 361 22.90 1.86 -10.43
C GLY A 361 23.66 0.92 -11.40
N PHE A 362 24.83 0.39 -11.03
CA PHE A 362 25.69 -0.35 -11.96
C PHE A 362 25.83 -1.85 -11.67
N MET A 363 25.69 -2.29 -10.41
CA MET A 363 25.86 -3.69 -10.01
C MET A 363 24.67 -4.14 -9.13
N PRO A 364 24.06 -5.31 -9.41
CA PRO A 364 23.13 -5.94 -8.48
C PRO A 364 23.86 -6.36 -7.20
N THR A 365 23.39 -5.81 -6.09
CA THR A 365 23.74 -6.19 -4.72
C THR A 365 22.52 -6.85 -4.09
N THR A 366 22.62 -8.12 -3.72
CA THR A 366 21.61 -8.78 -2.89
C THR A 366 22.11 -8.77 -1.46
N ALA A 367 21.25 -8.41 -0.51
CA ALA A 367 21.59 -8.33 0.91
C ALA A 367 20.40 -8.76 1.78
N THR A 368 20.65 -9.61 2.77
CA THR A 368 19.67 -9.93 3.82
C THR A 368 19.73 -8.87 4.92
N ALA A 369 18.67 -8.07 5.01
CA ALA A 369 18.48 -7.12 6.10
C ALA A 369 17.81 -7.81 7.29
N THR A 370 18.24 -7.44 8.50
CA THR A 370 17.59 -7.84 9.75
C THR A 370 17.25 -6.59 10.56
N VAL A 371 16.10 -6.58 11.23
CA VAL A 371 15.72 -5.50 12.15
C VAL A 371 15.43 -6.12 13.50
N ARG A 372 16.16 -5.68 14.52
CA ARG A 372 15.97 -6.16 15.90
C ARG A 372 15.50 -5.02 16.77
N GLN A 373 14.45 -5.25 17.55
CA GLN A 373 14.12 -4.37 18.65
C GLN A 373 15.21 -4.53 19.74
N VAL A 374 15.72 -3.41 20.25
CA VAL A 374 16.88 -3.37 21.16
C VAL A 374 16.62 -2.43 22.33
N ALA A 375 17.41 -2.56 23.39
CA ALA A 375 17.36 -1.64 24.52
C ALA A 375 17.82 -0.23 24.09
N PRO A 376 17.35 0.85 24.76
CA PRO A 376 17.84 2.20 24.54
C PRO A 376 19.36 2.30 24.69
N PRO A 377 20.07 3.04 23.83
CA PRO A 377 21.51 3.24 23.98
C PRO A 377 21.83 4.35 25.00
N GLY A 378 22.91 4.15 25.77
CA GLY A 378 23.51 5.17 26.63
C GLY A 378 23.42 4.89 28.14
N PRO A 379 24.11 5.69 28.97
CA PRO A 379 24.03 5.59 30.42
C PRO A 379 22.61 5.93 30.91
N GLY A 380 22.02 5.06 31.74
CA GLY A 380 20.63 5.15 32.17
C GLY A 380 19.67 4.21 31.46
N SER A 381 20.12 3.46 30.44
CA SER A 381 19.35 2.34 29.90
C SER A 381 19.11 1.27 30.97
N THR A 382 17.86 0.84 31.13
CA THR A 382 17.47 -0.25 32.03
C THR A 382 17.79 -1.64 31.47
N GLY A 383 18.31 -1.71 30.24
CA GLY A 383 18.46 -2.97 29.48
C GLY A 383 17.14 -3.51 28.91
N LEU A 384 16.01 -2.87 29.21
CA LEU A 384 14.69 -3.26 28.73
C LEU A 384 14.54 -2.99 27.23
N THR A 385 14.17 -4.02 26.48
CA THR A 385 14.00 -3.93 25.02
C THR A 385 12.62 -3.48 24.58
N THR A 386 11.62 -3.40 25.47
CA THR A 386 10.23 -3.10 25.09
C THR A 386 10.09 -1.71 24.45
N GLY A 387 9.12 -1.59 23.55
CA GLY A 387 8.62 -0.34 22.99
C GLY A 387 7.35 0.09 23.70
N ASN A 388 7.04 1.38 23.64
CA ASN A 388 5.86 1.97 24.24
C ASN A 388 4.76 2.20 23.18
N LEU A 389 3.52 1.80 23.50
CA LEU A 389 2.34 1.97 22.66
C LEU A 389 1.31 2.88 23.36
N ARG A 390 0.76 3.83 22.61
CA ARG A 390 -0.40 4.64 22.99
C ARG A 390 -1.52 4.46 21.98
N THR A 391 -2.75 4.39 22.45
CA THR A 391 -3.97 4.38 21.64
C THR A 391 -4.95 5.40 22.21
N ASP A 392 -5.27 6.45 21.45
CA ASP A 392 -6.34 7.42 21.78
C ASP A 392 -7.63 6.93 21.11
N LEU A 393 -8.74 6.93 21.84
CA LEU A 393 -10.04 6.44 21.37
C LEU A 393 -11.16 7.37 21.81
N ALA A 394 -12.22 7.49 21.02
CA ALA A 394 -13.48 8.05 21.50
C ALA A 394 -14.21 7.04 22.41
N LEU A 395 -14.54 7.41 23.66
CA LEU A 395 -15.25 6.57 24.65
C LEU A 395 -16.60 6.05 24.14
N ASN A 396 -17.31 6.88 23.40
CA ASN A 396 -18.57 6.55 22.76
C ASN A 396 -18.46 6.82 21.25
N ALA A 397 -18.58 5.77 20.44
CA ALA A 397 -18.55 5.82 18.97
C ALA A 397 -19.77 6.51 18.33
N GLY A 398 -20.76 6.89 19.14
CA GLY A 398 -21.85 7.79 18.78
C GLY A 398 -21.42 9.26 18.68
N ARG A 399 -20.44 9.67 19.50
CA ARG A 399 -20.17 11.08 19.82
C ARG A 399 -18.96 11.64 19.07
N PRO A 400 -18.92 12.96 18.79
CA PRO A 400 -17.67 13.64 18.43
C PRO A 400 -16.56 13.29 19.42
N GLY A 401 -15.34 13.10 18.94
CA GLY A 401 -14.16 12.96 19.78
C GLY A 401 -13.91 14.21 20.63
N ALA A 402 -13.11 14.07 21.68
CA ALA A 402 -12.59 15.25 22.37
C ALA A 402 -11.70 16.09 21.42
N LYS A 403 -11.55 17.39 21.72
CA LYS A 403 -10.80 18.30 20.86
C LYS A 403 -9.42 18.61 21.42
N ARG A 404 -8.41 18.65 20.53
CA ARG A 404 -7.03 19.06 20.77
C ARG A 404 -6.78 20.29 19.90
N ASP A 405 -6.58 21.44 20.53
CA ASP A 405 -6.37 22.74 19.86
C ASP A 405 -7.46 23.05 18.81
N GLY A 406 -8.71 22.77 19.17
CA GLY A 406 -9.90 22.97 18.32
C GLY A 406 -10.17 21.88 17.27
N VAL A 407 -9.18 21.04 16.95
CA VAL A 407 -9.31 19.89 16.04
C VAL A 407 -9.86 18.69 16.81
N GLU A 408 -10.72 17.90 16.17
CA GLU A 408 -11.30 16.71 16.78
C GLU A 408 -10.35 15.52 16.71
N ILE A 409 -10.18 14.78 17.81
CA ILE A 409 -9.35 13.57 17.87
C ILE A 409 -10.17 12.37 17.36
N GLY A 410 -9.60 11.63 16.40
CA GLY A 410 -10.09 10.31 16.01
C GLY A 410 -9.43 9.18 16.79
N ASP A 411 -9.79 7.94 16.46
CA ASP A 411 -9.09 6.76 16.96
C ASP A 411 -7.71 6.68 16.31
N GLU A 412 -6.69 6.88 17.14
CA GLU A 412 -5.30 6.99 16.73
C GLU A 412 -4.44 6.06 17.59
N THR A 413 -3.38 5.51 17.02
CA THR A 413 -2.40 4.71 17.78
C THR A 413 -0.99 5.09 17.35
N TRP A 414 -0.10 5.22 18.32
CA TRP A 414 1.31 5.54 18.14
C TRP A 414 2.16 4.51 18.88
N THR A 415 3.30 4.17 18.29
CA THR A 415 4.27 3.25 18.87
C THR A 415 5.67 3.80 18.71
N LYS A 416 6.49 3.69 19.76
CA LYS A 416 7.93 3.95 19.70
C LYS A 416 8.73 2.79 20.27
N ALA A 417 9.78 2.39 19.57
CA ALA A 417 10.77 1.43 20.04
C ALA A 417 12.17 1.81 19.54
N PHE A 418 13.21 1.36 20.25
CA PHE A 418 14.55 1.35 19.70
C PHE A 418 14.73 0.11 18.81
N VAL A 419 15.22 0.34 17.59
CA VAL A 419 15.55 -0.72 16.64
C VAL A 419 16.99 -0.58 16.15
N GLN A 420 17.60 -1.70 15.82
CA GLN A 420 18.92 -1.78 15.18
C GLN A 420 18.78 -2.54 13.86
N MET A 421 19.43 -2.05 12.82
CA MET A 421 19.44 -2.69 11.50
C MET A 421 20.77 -3.43 11.31
N GLY A 422 20.71 -4.71 10.97
CA GLY A 422 21.85 -5.51 10.55
C GLY A 422 21.82 -5.78 9.05
N VAL A 423 23.00 -5.99 8.46
CA VAL A 423 23.12 -6.50 7.09
C VAL A 423 23.96 -7.76 7.13
N GLY A 424 23.31 -8.89 6.83
CA GLY A 424 23.91 -10.21 6.83
C GLY A 424 24.35 -10.63 5.43
N GLU A 425 23.85 -11.79 4.98
CA GLU A 425 24.25 -12.42 3.73
C GLU A 425 24.17 -11.46 2.55
N THR A 426 25.35 -11.09 2.02
CA THR A 426 25.46 -10.10 0.95
C THR A 426 26.20 -10.72 -0.23
N SER A 427 25.79 -10.36 -1.46
CA SER A 427 26.52 -10.69 -2.67
C SER A 427 26.46 -9.55 -3.69
N VAL A 428 27.58 -9.33 -4.38
CA VAL A 428 27.72 -8.33 -5.44
C VAL A 428 27.98 -9.08 -6.74
N ASN A 429 27.13 -8.91 -7.74
CA ASN A 429 27.14 -9.72 -8.97
C ASN A 429 27.10 -11.24 -8.74
N GLY A 430 26.57 -11.69 -7.59
CA GLY A 430 26.54 -13.10 -7.18
C GLY A 430 27.82 -13.62 -6.52
N VAL A 431 28.86 -12.80 -6.35
CA VAL A 431 30.02 -13.11 -5.50
C VAL A 431 29.66 -12.74 -4.06
N ARG A 432 29.74 -13.69 -3.11
CA ARG A 432 29.46 -13.43 -1.69
C ARG A 432 30.47 -12.41 -1.15
N LEU A 433 29.95 -11.38 -0.49
CA LEU A 433 30.71 -10.37 0.23
C LEU A 433 30.50 -10.61 1.72
N ASP A 434 31.57 -10.90 2.46
CA ASP A 434 31.49 -11.11 3.90
C ASP A 434 31.60 -9.78 4.64
N LEU A 435 30.49 -9.40 5.28
CA LEU A 435 30.38 -8.18 6.07
C LEU A 435 30.74 -8.41 7.56
N GLY A 436 30.96 -9.64 7.99
CA GLY A 436 31.16 -9.97 9.40
C GLY A 436 29.86 -9.94 10.22
N ALA A 437 29.88 -10.62 11.37
CA ALA A 437 28.68 -10.86 12.19
C ALA A 437 28.16 -9.60 12.92
N GLU A 438 28.96 -8.54 13.01
CA GLU A 438 28.61 -7.30 13.72
C GLU A 438 28.19 -6.15 12.78
N CYS A 439 28.09 -6.39 11.47
CA CYS A 439 27.73 -5.34 10.52
C CYS A 439 26.29 -4.85 10.73
N GLY A 440 26.18 -3.61 11.21
CA GLY A 440 24.90 -2.99 11.49
C GLY A 440 24.99 -1.51 11.83
N THR A 441 23.85 -0.91 12.11
CA THR A 441 23.74 0.48 12.54
C THR A 441 23.88 0.62 14.06
N SER A 442 24.04 1.85 14.56
CA SER A 442 23.66 2.13 15.95
C SER A 442 22.14 1.95 16.14
N PRO A 443 21.63 1.80 17.38
CA PRO A 443 20.20 1.87 17.65
C PRO A 443 19.60 3.23 17.23
N THR A 444 18.37 3.20 16.72
CA THR A 444 17.58 4.36 16.30
C THR A 444 16.12 4.20 16.74
N ILE A 445 15.34 5.28 16.74
CA ILE A 445 13.93 5.23 17.14
C ILE A 445 13.07 4.93 15.91
N LEU A 446 12.35 3.80 15.95
CA LEU A 446 11.23 3.57 15.06
C LEU A 446 9.99 4.21 15.69
N SER A 447 9.42 5.22 15.02
CA SER A 447 8.12 5.80 15.37
C SER A 447 7.12 5.45 14.28
N LEU A 448 6.02 4.79 14.65
CA LEU A 448 4.90 4.50 13.76
C LEU A 448 3.60 5.04 14.36
N ASN A 449 2.66 5.40 13.49
CA ASN A 449 1.32 5.75 13.87
C ASN A 449 0.28 5.25 12.86
N THR A 450 -0.97 5.16 13.32
CA THR A 450 -2.14 4.84 12.49
C THR A 450 -3.34 5.66 12.94
N PHE A 451 -4.25 5.92 11.99
CA PHE A 451 -5.55 6.54 12.21
C PHE A 451 -6.60 5.56 11.72
N THR A 452 -7.44 5.07 12.62
CA THR A 452 -8.49 4.08 12.35
C THR A 452 -9.89 4.70 12.25
N GLY A 453 -9.98 6.03 12.22
CA GLY A 453 -11.21 6.77 11.93
C GLY A 453 -11.81 7.51 13.11
N ASP A 454 -12.89 8.23 12.86
CA ASP A 454 -13.60 9.06 13.85
C ASP A 454 -15.13 8.89 13.68
N TYR A 455 -15.93 9.56 14.52
CA TYR A 455 -17.39 9.47 14.43
C TYR A 455 -17.98 10.00 13.11
N ARG A 456 -17.20 10.74 12.29
CA ARG A 456 -17.61 11.21 10.96
C ARG A 456 -17.26 10.17 9.91
N THR A 457 -15.97 9.87 9.81
CA THR A 457 -15.32 9.02 8.80
C THR A 457 -15.66 7.54 8.93
N GLY A 458 -16.30 7.14 10.03
CA GLY A 458 -16.48 5.74 10.42
C GLY A 458 -15.24 5.26 11.18
N ARG A 459 -15.42 4.35 12.14
CA ARG A 459 -14.33 3.80 12.94
C ARG A 459 -14.09 2.34 12.57
N LEU A 460 -12.83 1.96 12.40
CA LEU A 460 -12.38 0.58 12.43
C LEU A 460 -11.76 0.30 13.81
N ASN A 461 -11.97 -0.90 14.33
CA ASN A 461 -11.36 -1.29 15.59
C ASN A 461 -9.89 -1.69 15.34
N ILE A 462 -8.98 -1.08 16.09
CA ILE A 462 -7.53 -1.33 15.99
C ILE A 462 -7.15 -2.80 16.17
N THR A 463 -7.95 -3.60 16.92
CA THR A 463 -7.70 -5.04 17.08
C THR A 463 -8.01 -5.87 15.84
N ASP A 464 -8.68 -5.29 14.84
CA ASP A 464 -9.05 -5.98 13.62
C ASP A 464 -7.96 -5.79 12.55
N GLY A 465 -6.77 -5.34 12.97
CA GLY A 465 -5.67 -4.97 12.08
C GLY A 465 -5.74 -3.53 11.59
N SER A 466 -4.58 -2.99 11.19
CA SER A 466 -4.44 -1.61 10.70
C SER A 466 -3.08 -1.38 10.02
N ALA A 467 -3.04 -0.34 9.20
CA ALA A 467 -1.81 0.20 8.60
C ALA A 467 -1.08 1.10 9.59
N LEU A 468 0.02 0.63 10.17
CA LEU A 468 0.96 1.46 10.92
C LEU A 468 1.98 2.03 9.94
N THR A 469 2.11 3.36 9.91
CA THR A 469 2.99 4.07 8.99
C THR A 469 3.92 4.99 9.75
N GLY A 470 5.09 5.28 9.19
CA GLY A 470 6.04 6.20 9.81
C GLY A 470 7.27 6.44 8.97
N HIS A 471 8.25 7.10 9.57
CA HIS A 471 9.56 7.31 8.96
C HIS A 471 10.67 6.96 9.94
N ILE A 472 11.79 6.48 9.40
CA ILE A 472 12.99 6.14 10.16
C ILE A 472 14.22 6.81 9.54
N GLU A 473 15.08 7.34 10.40
CA GLU A 473 16.46 7.67 10.03
C GLU A 473 17.30 6.41 10.23
N ILE A 474 17.89 5.93 9.13
CA ILE A 474 18.83 4.80 9.16
C ILE A 474 20.19 5.36 9.57
N PRO A 475 20.75 5.02 10.75
CA PRO A 475 22.03 5.57 11.18
C PRO A 475 23.18 5.04 10.33
N LYS A 476 24.39 5.58 10.57
CA LYS A 476 25.61 5.07 9.95
C LYS A 476 25.83 3.60 10.32
N PHE A 477 26.34 2.84 9.36
CA PHE A 477 26.83 1.48 9.59
C PHE A 477 28.20 1.51 10.27
N THR A 478 28.50 0.45 11.01
CA THR A 478 29.76 0.18 11.71
C THR A 478 30.08 -1.31 11.68
N ASN A 479 31.34 -1.67 11.88
CA ASN A 479 31.85 -3.06 11.98
C ASN A 479 31.51 -3.92 10.75
N CYS A 480 31.46 -3.31 9.57
CA CYS A 480 31.15 -3.99 8.31
C CYS A 480 32.42 -4.32 7.52
N GLY A 481 32.65 -5.60 7.26
CA GLY A 481 33.75 -6.15 6.47
C GLY A 481 34.77 -6.92 7.32
N VAL A 482 35.24 -8.05 6.80
CA VAL A 482 36.21 -8.95 7.49
C VAL A 482 37.68 -8.74 7.07
N GLY A 483 37.95 -7.76 6.20
CA GLY A 483 39.30 -7.49 5.69
C GLY A 483 39.54 -6.03 5.29
N GLU A 484 38.51 -5.35 4.78
CA GLU A 484 38.47 -3.89 4.59
C GLU A 484 37.23 -3.31 5.29
N ASP A 485 37.26 -2.02 5.66
CA ASP A 485 36.10 -1.35 6.26
C ASP A 485 35.09 -0.91 5.19
N LEU A 486 33.99 -1.64 5.10
CA LEU A 486 32.86 -1.40 4.21
C LEU A 486 31.78 -0.50 4.84
N SER A 487 31.94 -0.12 6.12
CA SER A 487 30.99 0.73 6.84
C SER A 487 30.74 2.09 6.14
N PRO A 488 31.74 2.78 5.55
CA PRO A 488 31.53 4.00 4.78
C PRO A 488 30.70 3.77 3.51
N LEU A 489 30.85 2.62 2.84
CA LEU A 489 30.16 2.29 1.60
C LEU A 489 28.66 2.04 1.84
N LEU A 490 28.33 1.25 2.87
CA LEU A 490 26.95 1.02 3.29
C LEU A 490 26.32 2.30 3.83
N THR A 491 27.06 3.11 4.59
CA THR A 491 26.61 4.42 5.08
C THR A 491 26.31 5.40 3.95
N ALA A 492 27.17 5.46 2.94
CA ALA A 492 26.95 6.31 1.77
C ALA A 492 25.68 5.88 1.00
N SER A 493 25.47 4.57 0.86
CA SER A 493 24.39 3.98 0.06
C SER A 493 23.02 3.98 0.75
N ILE A 494 22.94 3.64 2.04
CA ILE A 494 21.69 3.29 2.73
C ILE A 494 21.32 4.33 3.79
N SER A 495 22.27 4.74 4.63
CA SER A 495 22.00 5.57 5.82
C SER A 495 21.50 6.97 5.50
N GLY A 496 20.58 7.50 6.31
CA GLY A 496 20.04 8.86 6.19
C GLY A 496 18.56 8.95 6.60
N PRO A 497 17.97 10.16 6.57
CA PRO A 497 16.60 10.41 7.00
C PRO A 497 15.57 10.18 5.89
N GLY A 498 14.30 10.06 6.30
CA GLY A 498 13.15 10.04 5.40
C GLY A 498 12.89 8.70 4.72
N ASN A 499 13.32 7.60 5.33
CA ASN A 499 12.95 6.26 4.89
C ASN A 499 11.54 5.95 5.41
N TYR A 500 10.61 5.68 4.52
CA TYR A 500 9.22 5.39 4.85
C TYR A 500 9.06 3.93 5.27
N VAL A 501 8.24 3.70 6.29
CA VAL A 501 7.88 2.37 6.79
C VAL A 501 6.36 2.27 6.79
N GLN A 502 5.83 1.19 6.22
CA GLN A 502 4.42 0.79 6.33
C GLN A 502 4.37 -0.67 6.76
N ILE A 503 3.60 -0.95 7.80
CA ILE A 503 3.39 -2.27 8.38
C ILE A 503 1.89 -2.46 8.56
N GLU A 504 1.31 -3.39 7.82
CA GLU A 504 -0.08 -3.82 7.94
C GLU A 504 -0.15 -4.93 8.98
N SER A 505 -0.86 -4.68 10.07
CA SER A 505 -1.17 -5.70 11.08
C SER A 505 -2.43 -6.48 10.71
N GLY A 506 -2.42 -7.79 10.96
CA GLY A 506 -3.63 -8.61 10.93
C GLY A 506 -4.45 -8.48 12.22
N PRO A 507 -5.49 -9.32 12.42
CA PRO A 507 -6.24 -9.38 13.67
C PRO A 507 -5.32 -9.62 14.87
N TRP A 508 -5.59 -8.92 15.97
CA TRP A 508 -4.83 -9.04 17.20
C TRP A 508 -5.39 -10.21 18.02
N CYS A 509 -4.68 -11.34 18.04
CA CYS A 509 -5.11 -12.50 18.81
C CYS A 509 -4.92 -12.27 20.31
N ASN A 510 -6.01 -12.31 21.08
CA ASN A 510 -5.98 -12.13 22.53
C ASN A 510 -5.50 -13.41 23.26
N THR A 511 -4.25 -13.41 23.71
CA THR A 511 -3.60 -14.59 24.30
C THR A 511 -4.07 -14.92 25.72
N ASN A 512 -5.04 -14.18 26.29
CA ASN A 512 -5.78 -14.64 27.47
C ASN A 512 -6.85 -15.70 27.14
N VAL A 513 -7.28 -15.82 25.88
CA VAL A 513 -8.32 -16.78 25.46
C VAL A 513 -7.71 -18.11 25.02
N SER A 514 -6.72 -18.05 24.13
CA SER A 514 -5.91 -19.19 23.67
C SER A 514 -4.69 -18.63 22.92
N THR A 515 -3.53 -19.27 23.08
CA THR A 515 -2.35 -19.03 22.22
C THR A 515 -2.38 -19.89 20.96
N GLU A 516 -2.88 -21.13 21.05
CA GLU A 516 -2.99 -22.08 19.94
C GLU A 516 -3.83 -21.54 18.78
N LYS A 517 -4.88 -20.76 19.08
CA LYS A 517 -5.74 -20.14 18.05
C LYS A 517 -5.12 -18.93 17.37
N CYS A 518 -3.95 -18.45 17.80
CA CYS A 518 -3.32 -17.29 17.20
C CYS A 518 -2.62 -17.58 15.87
N ASP A 519 -2.36 -18.85 15.54
CA ASP A 519 -1.61 -19.20 14.32
C ASP A 519 -2.50 -19.31 13.07
N GLU A 520 -3.83 -19.40 13.21
CA GLU A 520 -4.75 -19.56 12.07
C GLU A 520 -5.34 -18.24 11.54
N THR A 521 -5.35 -17.16 12.33
CA THR A 521 -6.18 -15.96 12.04
C THR A 521 -5.49 -14.60 12.23
N THR A 522 -4.16 -14.54 12.35
CA THR A 522 -3.44 -13.29 12.67
C THR A 522 -2.79 -12.62 11.46
N GLU A 523 -2.90 -13.18 10.25
CA GLU A 523 -2.24 -12.66 9.05
C GLU A 523 -2.78 -11.27 8.59
N PRO A 524 -1.95 -10.42 7.97
CA PRO A 524 -2.33 -9.08 7.53
C PRO A 524 -3.51 -9.05 6.54
N MET A 525 -4.58 -8.34 6.92
CA MET A 525 -5.74 -8.11 6.06
C MET A 525 -5.55 -6.85 5.22
N THR A 526 -4.86 -7.01 4.09
CA THR A 526 -4.73 -5.98 3.06
C THR A 526 -5.64 -6.29 1.87
N TRP A 527 -5.84 -5.31 0.99
CA TRP A 527 -6.81 -5.41 -0.09
C TRP A 527 -6.22 -5.08 -1.46
N THR A 528 -6.48 -5.95 -2.42
CA THR A 528 -6.33 -5.70 -3.85
C THR A 528 -7.62 -5.10 -4.38
N VAL A 529 -7.52 -3.97 -5.07
CA VAL A 529 -8.64 -3.34 -5.77
C VAL A 529 -8.29 -3.19 -7.24
N THR A 530 -9.10 -3.77 -8.12
CA THR A 530 -8.87 -3.78 -9.57
C THR A 530 -10.19 -3.64 -10.34
N PRO A 531 -10.32 -2.72 -11.31
CA PRO A 531 -9.30 -1.76 -11.77
C PRO A 531 -9.06 -0.61 -10.78
N GLY A 532 -9.91 -0.41 -9.77
CA GLY A 532 -9.90 0.80 -8.97
C GLY A 532 -10.28 2.02 -9.81
N GLY A 533 -9.73 3.18 -9.48
CA GLY A 533 -9.92 4.40 -10.28
C GLY A 533 -11.31 5.02 -10.13
N PRO A 534 -11.74 5.85 -11.10
CA PRO A 534 -13.07 6.45 -11.10
C PRO A 534 -14.17 5.40 -11.19
N VAL A 535 -15.21 5.53 -10.35
CA VAL A 535 -16.31 4.57 -10.26
C VAL A 535 -17.63 5.26 -9.91
N THR A 536 -18.71 4.84 -10.54
CA THR A 536 -20.09 5.18 -10.22
C THR A 536 -20.71 4.02 -9.45
N ILE A 537 -21.31 4.28 -8.29
CA ILE A 537 -22.15 3.29 -7.59
C ILE A 537 -23.61 3.66 -7.82
N THR A 538 -24.42 2.68 -8.22
CA THR A 538 -25.87 2.80 -8.36
C THR A 538 -26.58 1.82 -7.44
N GLN A 539 -27.57 2.31 -6.70
CA GLN A 539 -28.54 1.51 -5.94
C GLN A 539 -29.93 1.76 -6.51
N ALA A 540 -30.65 0.71 -6.91
CA ALA A 540 -31.98 0.83 -7.49
C ALA A 540 -32.89 -0.36 -7.11
N PRO A 541 -34.08 -0.14 -6.51
CA PRO A 541 -34.54 1.11 -5.89
C PRO A 541 -33.77 1.40 -4.59
N LEU A 542 -33.89 2.63 -4.09
CA LEU A 542 -33.62 2.98 -2.69
C LEU A 542 -34.95 3.06 -1.94
N VAL A 543 -35.07 2.41 -0.78
CA VAL A 543 -36.29 2.43 0.06
C VAL A 543 -35.93 2.68 1.52
N LEU A 544 -36.63 3.61 2.15
CA LEU A 544 -36.58 3.88 3.59
C LEU A 544 -37.96 3.60 4.19
N THR A 545 -38.10 2.54 4.96
CA THR A 545 -39.38 2.16 5.59
C THR A 545 -39.42 2.65 7.02
N GLY A 546 -40.36 3.54 7.34
CA GLY A 546 -40.54 4.12 8.67
C GLY A 546 -41.75 3.60 9.45
N PRO A 547 -42.05 4.20 10.61
CA PRO A 547 -43.21 3.84 11.43
C PRO A 547 -44.55 4.06 10.71
N ALA A 548 -45.59 3.36 11.16
CA ALA A 548 -46.96 3.46 10.61
C ALA A 548 -47.08 3.22 9.09
N GLY A 549 -46.11 2.52 8.48
CA GLY A 549 -46.09 2.26 7.04
C GLY A 549 -45.71 3.48 6.20
N SER A 550 -45.03 4.47 6.78
CA SER A 550 -44.37 5.52 6.01
C SER A 550 -43.24 4.92 5.17
N GLU A 551 -43.07 5.42 3.95
CA GLU A 551 -42.02 4.96 3.04
C GLU A 551 -41.49 6.16 2.26
N LEU A 552 -40.18 6.29 2.16
CA LEU A 552 -39.52 7.16 1.20
C LEU A 552 -38.82 6.27 0.20
N ARG A 553 -39.21 6.36 -1.07
CA ARG A 553 -38.71 5.51 -2.16
C ARG A 553 -38.20 6.34 -3.32
N CYS A 554 -36.99 6.08 -3.74
CA CYS A 554 -36.38 6.61 -4.96
C CYS A 554 -36.19 5.49 -5.97
N GLU A 555 -36.35 5.81 -7.26
CA GLU A 555 -36.04 4.89 -8.37
C GLU A 555 -34.57 4.50 -8.36
N SER A 556 -33.68 5.45 -8.08
CA SER A 556 -32.26 5.17 -7.88
C SER A 556 -31.56 6.20 -6.97
N LEU A 557 -30.48 5.75 -6.36
CA LEU A 557 -29.42 6.55 -5.78
C LEU A 557 -28.15 6.30 -6.60
N VAL A 558 -27.51 7.36 -7.09
CA VAL A 558 -26.27 7.31 -7.88
C VAL A 558 -25.22 8.17 -7.19
N MET A 559 -24.00 7.67 -7.03
CA MET A 559 -22.88 8.42 -6.47
C MET A 559 -21.60 8.13 -7.26
N LYS A 560 -20.70 9.12 -7.37
CA LYS A 560 -19.46 9.00 -8.15
C LYS A 560 -18.24 9.23 -7.28
N GLY A 561 -17.22 8.43 -7.44
CA GLY A 561 -16.05 8.48 -6.58
C GLY A 561 -14.79 7.97 -7.25
N LYS A 562 -13.75 7.84 -6.44
CA LYS A 562 -12.50 7.16 -6.81
C LYS A 562 -12.18 6.12 -5.76
N LEU A 563 -11.88 4.90 -6.22
CA LEU A 563 -11.24 3.85 -5.44
C LEU A 563 -9.72 3.93 -5.63
N ARG A 564 -8.98 3.60 -4.57
CA ARG A 564 -7.54 3.37 -4.64
C ARG A 564 -7.30 2.08 -5.43
N GLU A 565 -6.71 2.20 -6.61
CA GLU A 565 -6.21 1.07 -7.39
C GLU A 565 -4.97 0.47 -6.72
N GLY A 566 -4.81 -0.85 -6.81
CA GLY A 566 -3.55 -1.53 -6.51
C GLY A 566 -3.69 -2.69 -5.53
N HIS A 567 -2.55 -3.29 -5.20
CA HIS A 567 -2.42 -4.32 -4.18
C HIS A 567 -2.05 -3.69 -2.83
N TRP A 568 -2.20 -4.45 -1.74
CA TRP A 568 -1.78 -4.05 -0.39
C TRP A 568 -2.41 -2.75 0.13
N ASN A 569 -3.64 -2.42 -0.32
CA ASN A 569 -4.38 -1.30 0.25
C ASN A 569 -4.76 -1.60 1.70
N SER A 570 -4.61 -0.58 2.56
CA SER A 570 -5.16 -0.64 3.91
C SER A 570 -6.69 -0.62 3.87
N ARG A 571 -7.30 -1.34 4.81
CA ARG A 571 -8.76 -1.42 5.04
C ARG A 571 -9.49 -0.07 5.14
N PHE A 572 -8.80 0.97 5.63
CA PHE A 572 -9.42 2.25 5.98
C PHE A 572 -9.46 3.24 4.81
N VAL A 573 -10.67 3.61 4.38
CA VAL A 573 -10.96 4.61 3.34
C VAL A 573 -10.23 4.31 2.02
N ILE A 574 -10.49 3.12 1.47
CA ILE A 574 -10.05 2.74 0.12
C ILE A 574 -10.80 3.51 -0.98
N GLY A 575 -11.94 4.13 -0.67
CA GLY A 575 -12.70 4.94 -1.62
C GLY A 575 -13.30 6.21 -1.00
N LYS A 576 -13.56 7.21 -1.86
CA LYS A 576 -14.31 8.42 -1.53
C LYS A 576 -15.33 8.72 -2.63
N PHE A 577 -16.59 8.93 -2.24
CA PHE A 577 -17.74 9.08 -3.13
C PHE A 577 -18.45 10.43 -2.93
N GLY A 578 -18.45 11.26 -3.96
CA GLY A 578 -19.20 12.51 -4.08
C GLY A 578 -20.35 12.38 -5.10
N ASP A 579 -20.80 13.53 -5.63
CA ASP A 579 -21.85 13.65 -6.66
C ASP A 579 -23.07 12.75 -6.44
N VAL A 580 -23.49 12.65 -5.18
CA VAL A 580 -24.60 11.81 -4.76
C VAL A 580 -25.92 12.43 -5.23
N ARG A 581 -26.66 11.70 -6.07
CA ARG A 581 -27.93 12.11 -6.67
C ARG A 581 -29.01 11.07 -6.38
N PHE A 582 -30.19 11.56 -6.04
CA PHE A 582 -31.38 10.74 -5.80
C PHE A 582 -32.38 11.02 -6.92
N ASN A 583 -32.89 9.98 -7.59
CA ASN A 583 -33.76 10.10 -8.76
C ASN A 583 -35.15 9.49 -8.48
N GLY A 584 -36.20 10.10 -9.02
CA GLY A 584 -37.57 9.55 -8.96
C GLY A 584 -38.10 9.37 -7.53
N CYS A 585 -37.79 10.30 -6.63
CA CYS A 585 -38.08 10.16 -5.21
C CYS A 585 -39.52 10.54 -4.86
N THR A 586 -40.13 9.70 -4.03
CA THR A 586 -41.50 9.85 -3.54
C THR A 586 -41.59 9.47 -2.07
N GLN A 587 -42.49 10.10 -1.35
CA GLN A 587 -42.95 9.70 -0.02
C GLN A 587 -44.35 9.09 -0.14
N ARG A 588 -44.55 7.94 0.51
CA ARG A 588 -45.84 7.33 0.76
C ARG A 588 -46.16 7.42 2.25
N THR A 589 -47.35 7.94 2.58
CA THR A 589 -47.91 7.97 3.93
C THR A 589 -49.36 7.50 3.83
N GLY A 590 -49.64 6.29 4.32
CA GLY A 590 -50.91 5.61 4.08
C GLY A 590 -51.13 5.34 2.59
N THR A 591 -52.24 5.84 2.04
CA THR A 591 -52.59 5.71 0.60
C THR A 591 -52.07 6.86 -0.26
N ARG A 592 -51.53 7.93 0.33
CA ARG A 592 -51.06 9.11 -0.41
C ARG A 592 -49.57 8.96 -0.76
N THR A 593 -49.27 9.10 -2.05
CA THR A 593 -47.90 9.27 -2.57
C THR A 593 -47.70 10.73 -2.99
N SER A 594 -46.54 11.32 -2.69
CA SER A 594 -46.15 12.67 -3.11
C SER A 594 -44.68 12.67 -3.57
N PRO A 595 -44.28 13.49 -4.56
CA PRO A 595 -42.87 13.64 -4.92
C PRO A 595 -42.10 14.32 -3.78
N VAL A 596 -40.81 14.01 -3.67
CA VAL A 596 -39.89 14.53 -2.64
C VAL A 596 -38.54 14.83 -3.27
N GLU A 597 -37.91 15.93 -2.89
CA GLU A 597 -36.52 16.22 -3.23
C GLU A 597 -35.58 15.68 -2.14
N LEU A 598 -34.53 14.96 -2.54
CA LEU A 598 -33.47 14.47 -1.65
C LEU A 598 -32.12 15.02 -2.07
N ALA A 599 -31.35 15.49 -1.10
CA ALA A 599 -30.00 16.03 -1.30
C ALA A 599 -29.03 15.42 -0.29
N ALA A 600 -27.87 14.96 -0.75
CA ALA A 600 -26.82 14.48 0.14
C ALA A 600 -26.12 15.63 0.86
N VAL A 601 -25.63 15.36 2.07
CA VAL A 601 -24.91 16.32 2.91
C VAL A 601 -23.59 15.70 3.37
N GLY A 602 -22.56 16.53 3.59
CA GLY A 602 -21.29 16.09 4.19
C GLY A 602 -20.38 15.24 3.29
N THR A 603 -20.61 15.26 1.98
CA THR A 603 -19.77 14.58 0.98
C THR A 603 -18.30 15.05 1.01
N PRO A 604 -17.34 14.23 0.54
CA PRO A 604 -17.52 12.87 0.05
C PRO A 604 -17.80 11.87 1.20
N TRP A 605 -18.59 10.85 0.89
CA TRP A 605 -18.75 9.67 1.73
C TRP A 605 -17.51 8.77 1.63
N ALA A 606 -17.17 8.09 2.72
CA ALA A 606 -15.96 7.27 2.81
C ALA A 606 -16.30 5.79 2.64
N PHE A 607 -15.50 5.02 1.90
CA PHE A 607 -15.71 3.60 1.69
C PHE A 607 -14.51 2.80 2.20
N SER A 608 -14.77 1.85 3.10
CA SER A 608 -13.78 1.04 3.82
C SER A 608 -14.17 -0.44 3.75
N VAL A 609 -13.19 -1.32 3.98
CA VAL A 609 -13.40 -2.77 4.05
C VAL A 609 -13.16 -3.26 5.48
N ASN A 610 -14.15 -3.91 6.08
CA ASN A 610 -14.16 -4.30 7.49
C ASN A 610 -13.50 -5.67 7.72
N ALA A 611 -13.75 -6.64 6.83
CA ALA A 611 -13.21 -8.00 6.93
C ALA A 611 -13.34 -8.76 5.59
N ALA A 612 -12.58 -9.83 5.42
CA ALA A 612 -12.90 -10.87 4.45
C ALA A 612 -13.83 -11.89 5.09
N ASN A 613 -14.87 -12.29 4.37
CA ASN A 613 -15.81 -13.32 4.81
C ASN A 613 -15.34 -14.71 4.32
N PRO A 614 -15.68 -15.81 5.02
CA PRO A 614 -15.26 -17.16 4.63
C PRO A 614 -15.78 -17.64 3.26
N ASP A 615 -16.78 -16.97 2.69
CA ASP A 615 -17.33 -17.24 1.36
C ASP A 615 -16.61 -16.49 0.22
N GLY A 616 -15.58 -15.70 0.54
CA GLY A 616 -14.82 -14.89 -0.42
C GLY A 616 -15.44 -13.53 -0.74
N THR A 617 -16.55 -13.16 -0.09
CA THR A 617 -17.06 -11.78 -0.11
C THR A 617 -16.25 -10.88 0.83
N ALA A 618 -16.32 -9.56 0.62
CA ALA A 618 -15.68 -8.58 1.48
C ALA A 618 -16.72 -7.80 2.26
N SER A 619 -16.72 -7.86 3.59
CA SER A 619 -17.58 -7.01 4.41
C SER A 619 -17.13 -5.56 4.25
N VAL A 620 -18.00 -4.69 3.74
CA VAL A 620 -17.70 -3.29 3.39
C VAL A 620 -18.60 -2.30 4.12
N GLN A 621 -18.15 -1.05 4.22
CA GLN A 621 -18.96 0.04 4.74
C GLN A 621 -18.81 1.35 3.97
N ILE A 622 -19.93 2.04 3.78
CA ILE A 622 -19.99 3.46 3.39
C ILE A 622 -20.32 4.30 4.63
N SER A 623 -19.40 5.15 5.05
CA SER A 623 -19.51 6.05 6.20
C SER A 623 -19.66 7.52 5.76
N ARG A 624 -19.97 8.42 6.72
CA ARG A 624 -20.34 9.84 6.49
C ARG A 624 -21.71 10.06 5.82
N VAL A 625 -22.61 9.06 5.82
CA VAL A 625 -23.88 9.16 5.11
C VAL A 625 -24.83 10.13 5.82
N PHE A 626 -25.11 11.25 5.18
CA PHE A 626 -26.20 12.16 5.52
C PHE A 626 -26.95 12.55 4.26
N PHE A 627 -28.26 12.73 4.38
CA PHE A 627 -29.06 13.42 3.38
C PHE A 627 -30.24 14.13 4.03
N THR A 628 -30.73 15.16 3.36
CA THR A 628 -31.97 15.86 3.69
C THR A 628 -33.06 15.48 2.72
N ALA A 629 -34.32 15.49 3.17
CA ALA A 629 -35.48 15.36 2.31
C ALA A 629 -36.47 16.51 2.58
N ASP A 630 -37.04 17.09 1.52
CA ASP A 630 -38.06 18.12 1.61
C ASP A 630 -39.45 17.48 1.46
N LEU A 631 -40.05 17.16 2.61
CA LEU A 631 -41.27 16.37 2.75
C LEU A 631 -42.51 17.28 2.97
N PRO A 632 -43.71 16.98 2.45
CA PRO A 632 -44.90 17.77 2.74
C PRO A 632 -45.27 17.78 4.23
N ALA A 633 -45.31 18.96 4.86
CA ALA A 633 -45.53 19.10 6.32
C ALA A 633 -46.95 18.74 6.78
N GLY A 634 -47.93 18.73 5.87
CA GLY A 634 -49.34 18.51 6.16
C GLY A 634 -50.24 19.11 5.08
N GLN A 635 -51.56 19.16 5.30
CA GLN A 635 -52.43 19.90 4.39
C GLN A 635 -52.17 21.41 4.51
N GLY A 636 -51.63 22.02 3.46
CA GLY A 636 -51.42 23.48 3.36
C GLY A 636 -50.16 24.03 4.04
N GLN A 637 -49.34 23.21 4.71
CA GLN A 637 -48.20 23.69 5.52
C GLN A 637 -46.84 23.76 4.78
N GLY A 638 -46.82 23.62 3.46
CA GLY A 638 -45.59 23.71 2.66
C GLY A 638 -44.66 22.49 2.79
N LEU A 639 -43.38 22.69 2.46
CA LEU A 639 -42.34 21.67 2.56
C LEU A 639 -41.59 21.78 3.89
N CYS A 640 -41.29 20.63 4.47
CA CYS A 640 -40.54 20.43 5.69
C CYS A 640 -39.22 19.72 5.38
N ARG A 641 -38.10 20.40 5.63
CA ARG A 641 -36.77 19.81 5.51
C ARG A 641 -36.46 18.96 6.73
N VAL A 642 -36.35 17.64 6.55
CA VAL A 642 -35.86 16.69 7.56
C VAL A 642 -34.45 16.23 7.20
N ARG A 643 -33.64 15.84 8.20
CA ARG A 643 -32.28 15.30 7.99
C ARG A 643 -32.13 13.90 8.57
N PHE A 644 -31.64 12.97 7.74
CA PHE A 644 -31.37 11.58 8.09
C PHE A 644 -29.88 11.38 8.42
N GLY A 645 -29.61 10.60 9.47
CA GLY A 645 -28.27 10.16 9.88
C GLY A 645 -28.34 8.89 10.73
N ALA A 646 -27.28 8.57 11.49
CA ALA A 646 -27.25 7.40 12.37
C ALA A 646 -28.16 7.55 13.60
N ARG A 647 -28.59 6.40 14.12
CA ARG A 647 -29.22 6.27 15.44
C ARG A 647 -28.19 6.43 16.56
N ASP A 648 -28.27 7.53 17.30
CA ASP A 648 -27.92 7.56 18.73
C ASP A 648 -29.13 8.06 19.52
N ALA A 649 -29.49 7.37 20.60
CA ALA A 649 -30.60 7.75 21.48
C ALA A 649 -30.18 8.79 22.54
N ASN A 650 -28.88 8.92 22.79
CA ASN A 650 -28.30 9.62 23.93
C ASN A 650 -27.51 10.87 23.51
N LEU A 651 -27.83 11.47 22.36
CA LEU A 651 -27.11 12.61 21.80
C LEU A 651 -28.02 13.69 21.22
N PRO A 652 -27.69 14.97 21.45
CA PRO A 652 -28.26 16.10 20.71
C PRO A 652 -27.60 16.30 19.34
N ASP A 653 -26.37 15.82 19.15
CA ASP A 653 -25.59 16.03 17.92
C ASP A 653 -25.93 15.02 16.81
N GLU A 654 -25.94 15.48 15.57
CA GLU A 654 -26.22 14.65 14.41
C GLU A 654 -25.01 13.73 14.08
N LYS A 655 -25.16 12.41 14.25
CA LYS A 655 -24.17 11.43 13.77
C LYS A 655 -24.45 11.05 12.30
N PRO A 656 -23.43 10.93 11.42
CA PRO A 656 -23.62 10.34 10.10
C PRO A 656 -23.98 8.87 10.18
N ALA A 657 -24.80 8.42 9.24
CA ALA A 657 -25.06 7.00 9.05
C ALA A 657 -23.85 6.26 8.45
N GLU A 658 -23.85 4.96 8.71
CA GLU A 658 -22.97 3.96 8.14
C GLU A 658 -23.87 2.94 7.43
N ILE A 659 -23.54 2.60 6.19
CA ILE A 659 -24.23 1.57 5.40
C ILE A 659 -23.26 0.41 5.27
N GLN A 660 -23.64 -0.76 5.76
CA GLN A 660 -22.81 -1.96 5.74
C GLN A 660 -23.44 -3.04 4.86
N GLY A 661 -22.61 -3.97 4.37
CA GLY A 661 -23.02 -5.12 3.60
C GLY A 661 -21.82 -5.88 3.06
N ASP A 662 -22.07 -7.00 2.37
CA ASP A 662 -21.03 -7.89 1.89
C ASP A 662 -20.87 -7.74 0.36
N TYR A 663 -19.68 -7.27 -0.05
CA TYR A 663 -19.31 -7.06 -1.45
C TYR A 663 -18.98 -8.38 -2.12
N ASP A 664 -19.79 -8.72 -3.11
CA ASP A 664 -19.60 -9.91 -3.94
C ASP A 664 -18.92 -9.52 -5.26
N ASN A 665 -17.78 -10.17 -5.52
CA ASN A 665 -16.98 -10.00 -6.72
C ASN A 665 -17.64 -10.56 -8.00
N ALA A 666 -18.72 -11.35 -7.90
CA ALA A 666 -19.47 -11.86 -9.05
C ALA A 666 -20.60 -10.90 -9.48
N SER A 667 -21.31 -10.27 -8.53
CA SER A 667 -22.33 -9.24 -8.81
C SER A 667 -21.78 -7.81 -8.87
N HIS A 668 -20.50 -7.61 -8.50
CA HIS A 668 -19.81 -6.32 -8.46
C HIS A 668 -20.51 -5.29 -7.56
N GLY A 669 -21.14 -5.75 -6.49
CA GLY A 669 -21.89 -4.90 -5.57
C GLY A 669 -22.15 -5.56 -4.22
N PHE A 670 -22.86 -4.84 -3.35
CA PHE A 670 -23.28 -5.35 -2.05
C PHE A 670 -24.76 -5.01 -1.75
N PRO A 671 -25.57 -5.95 -1.23
CA PRO A 671 -26.86 -5.64 -0.65
C PRO A 671 -26.69 -4.88 0.68
N VAL A 672 -27.65 -4.02 1.04
CA VAL A 672 -27.72 -3.44 2.38
C VAL A 672 -27.90 -4.57 3.41
N GLN A 673 -27.06 -4.62 4.43
CA GLN A 673 -27.22 -5.56 5.53
C GLN A 673 -28.55 -5.30 6.27
N ALA A 674 -29.30 -6.37 6.53
CA ALA A 674 -30.59 -6.29 7.20
C ALA A 674 -30.45 -5.61 8.58
N GLY A 675 -31.20 -4.52 8.78
CA GLY A 675 -31.16 -3.75 10.03
C GLY A 675 -30.38 -2.43 9.97
N ALA A 676 -29.80 -2.05 8.82
CA ALA A 676 -29.33 -0.69 8.61
C ALA A 676 -30.47 0.32 8.86
N GLN A 677 -30.29 1.20 9.85
CA GLN A 677 -31.33 2.12 10.32
C GLN A 677 -30.84 3.57 10.30
N LEU A 678 -31.66 4.43 9.69
CA LEU A 678 -31.49 5.87 9.71
C LEU A 678 -32.44 6.48 10.73
N LYS A 679 -31.95 7.47 11.47
CA LYS A 679 -32.73 8.29 12.40
C LYS A 679 -32.92 9.68 11.81
N ILE A 680 -34.11 10.26 11.99
CA ILE A 680 -34.32 11.68 11.73
C ILE A 680 -33.73 12.45 12.92
N ASN A 681 -32.64 13.17 12.66
CA ASN A 681 -31.87 13.88 13.69
C ASN A 681 -32.36 15.32 13.90
N GLY A 682 -33.00 15.91 12.89
CA GLY A 682 -33.62 17.23 12.98
C GLY A 682 -34.67 17.44 11.90
N ALA A 683 -35.61 18.34 12.18
CA ALA A 683 -36.60 18.85 11.25
C ALA A 683 -36.68 20.37 11.40
N GLY A 684 -36.61 21.12 10.29
CA GLY A 684 -36.72 22.59 10.28
C GLY A 684 -38.17 23.09 10.46
N CYS A 685 -39.01 22.36 11.19
CA CYS A 685 -40.47 22.38 11.02
C CYS A 685 -41.19 22.32 12.36
N ALA A 686 -42.22 23.14 12.55
CA ALA A 686 -43.04 23.14 13.77
C ALA A 686 -43.91 21.88 13.92
N THR A 687 -44.17 21.16 12.83
CA THR A 687 -44.89 19.88 12.82
C THR A 687 -44.18 18.94 11.84
N PRO A 688 -43.70 17.77 12.28
CA PRO A 688 -43.05 16.82 11.39
C PRO A 688 -44.07 16.13 10.46
N PRO A 689 -43.66 15.71 9.25
CA PRO A 689 -44.52 14.95 8.35
C PRO A 689 -44.93 13.62 9.00
N PRO A 690 -46.18 13.12 8.80
CA PRO A 690 -46.64 11.93 9.50
C PRO A 690 -45.81 10.68 9.12
N GLY A 691 -45.26 10.03 10.15
CA GLY A 691 -44.34 8.89 10.01
C GLY A 691 -42.88 9.27 9.69
N PHE A 692 -42.51 10.56 9.77
CA PHE A 692 -41.15 11.09 9.64
C PHE A 692 -40.86 12.05 10.81
N GLU A 693 -41.14 11.59 12.03
CA GLU A 693 -40.96 12.33 13.27
C GLU A 693 -39.48 12.37 13.70
N VAL A 694 -39.03 13.47 14.33
CA VAL A 694 -37.68 13.53 14.90
C VAL A 694 -37.51 12.42 15.93
N GLY A 695 -36.45 11.61 15.79
CA GLY A 695 -36.24 10.42 16.61
C GLY A 695 -36.77 9.11 16.04
N SER A 696 -37.64 9.14 15.02
CA SER A 696 -38.13 7.92 14.35
C SER A 696 -37.00 7.20 13.60
N LEU A 697 -37.16 5.87 13.49
CA LEU A 697 -36.21 4.96 12.85
C LEU A 697 -36.78 4.49 11.52
N HIS A 698 -35.97 4.61 10.47
CA HIS A 698 -36.27 4.15 9.12
C HIS A 698 -35.30 3.04 8.73
N ALA A 699 -35.82 1.86 8.40
CA ALA A 699 -35.02 0.78 7.84
C ALA A 699 -34.61 1.12 6.42
N LEU A 700 -33.30 1.14 6.15
CA LEU A 700 -32.74 1.25 4.81
C LEU A 700 -32.85 -0.11 4.11
N GLY A 701 -33.35 -0.10 2.89
CA GLY A 701 -33.44 -1.27 2.03
C GLY A 701 -33.52 -0.88 0.55
N GLY A 702 -33.84 -1.85 -0.30
CA GLY A 702 -33.89 -1.69 -1.75
C GLY A 702 -32.96 -2.66 -2.46
N GLY A 703 -32.46 -2.27 -3.64
CA GLY A 703 -31.47 -3.05 -4.40
C GLY A 703 -30.06 -2.96 -3.81
N ALA A 704 -29.15 -3.74 -4.39
CA ALA A 704 -27.72 -3.69 -4.09
C ALA A 704 -27.06 -2.40 -4.62
N TYR A 705 -25.94 -2.01 -4.00
CA TYR A 705 -25.01 -1.00 -4.49
C TYR A 705 -24.08 -1.62 -5.54
N VAL A 706 -24.38 -1.42 -6.82
CA VAL A 706 -23.61 -1.96 -7.96
C VAL A 706 -22.59 -0.96 -8.46
N PHE A 707 -21.36 -1.41 -8.71
CA PHE A 707 -20.21 -0.57 -9.09
C PHE A 707 -19.98 -0.62 -10.61
N ASP A 708 -19.83 0.54 -11.24
CA ASP A 708 -19.54 0.72 -12.67
C ASP A 708 -18.37 1.71 -12.88
N PRO A 709 -17.23 1.29 -13.47
CA PRO A 709 -16.95 -0.06 -13.95
C PRO A 709 -16.89 -1.08 -12.81
N ALA A 710 -17.21 -2.32 -13.16
CA ALA A 710 -17.10 -3.49 -12.28
C ALA A 710 -15.76 -3.55 -11.55
N GLN A 711 -15.80 -3.73 -10.23
CA GLN A 711 -14.61 -3.82 -9.39
C GLN A 711 -14.40 -5.24 -8.89
N LYS A 712 -13.15 -5.56 -8.59
CA LYS A 712 -12.73 -6.70 -7.78
C LYS A 712 -12.07 -6.16 -6.53
N ILE A 713 -12.57 -6.60 -5.39
CA ILE A 713 -12.05 -6.29 -4.05
C ILE A 713 -11.73 -7.64 -3.41
N THR A 714 -10.45 -7.99 -3.35
CA THR A 714 -9.98 -9.28 -2.85
C THR A 714 -8.86 -9.11 -1.84
N GLN A 715 -8.78 -9.99 -0.86
CA GLN A 715 -7.54 -10.18 -0.11
C GLN A 715 -6.48 -10.82 -1.07
N PRO A 716 -5.18 -10.50 -0.94
CA PRO A 716 -4.11 -11.19 -1.66
C PRO A 716 -4.09 -12.70 -1.40
#